data_AF-A0A521UH50-F1
#
_entry.id   AF-A0A521UH50-F1
#
_cell.length_a   1.000
_cell.length_b   1.000
_cell.length_c   1.000
_cell.angle_alpha   90.00
_cell.angle_beta   90.00
_cell.angle_gamma   90.00
#
_symmetry.space_group_name_H-M   'P 1'
#
loop_
_entity.id
_entity.type
_entity.pdbx_description
1 polymer ?
#
loop_
_entity_poly.entity_id
_entity_poly.type
_entity_poly.pdbx_seq_one_letter_code
_entity_poly.pdbx_strand_id
1 'polypeptide(L)'
;MVHRLRWLGDPCEPDSVVRLPADSYRVAAAQEAHRVAGLLARAELRGDSSDAARHAAELRALADVLTRPAMPERSLVRGEALAPSVFAARDGARLFAGNAPSLWDGLRPLLAEATHLDVVVAYVTRGGVALVQRELRDALDRGCALRLLAGCYLGGTRPDALHALHALTAHFPQAHVRFVEDPDRHFHPKVYRIVTRGGFVSLFVGSSNLSSSALTGAHDALEWNLALDDASAASLLDEARDRLDVLFGREGVPLDAAAIARWEARARTFLPPATLLDPEPTRDEVTPNEAQREVLAALAAVRAQGFTRALVVAATGLGKTILAALDSLVVVPPGQGRVLFVAHRQELLVQAREAFERVRTGTHGFVHQDEKSVRSDHVYASVWSLDAIDDATLADFAYVVVDEAHHGAAGSYERLFTRSRARFVLGLTATPERLDGANIYPLFDGVVAWERTLLEAIRVGWLVPFHYFGVPDPVDYSKLTATRGPTGYRDDDLEAAMLRGARTDCVLAALADPRHAGTRSLVFCVSIAHAEHTAKALRGASMRVACVHSGPGAAARGRALDDLRAGRLDAIVAVDVFNEGIDVPEIDRVVLLRPTDSPTVFLQQIGRGLRLHPGKTALTVLDLVGNHRRARARLELLGVSSDEIARAPPNATYARQWNDGREVHLTPEALDAVRAIERAAQGPRARLVAAVQALHADGGRPSLTAVLSRTGLSTATIVKLFGSWLDLLLQAGVGDAADLQLARSASARELLATIESTNLTGPHKMVLLGAMADRGADRVTVREGAGLFRERIASRHPAVGRYFVDPTTGRSRLDEADSTEIPRRYPMAVLAEAHPRTFTLRGEEFSVRRADDVPAPVVFGAMVERTDARLYEFARRRPGHGEVVGKVLGNGDDHLCLMLGPEARVCGAIGAWVTIAWESKRYRAKVAKVAINVIREGDGTENVATGVLRLATGSDSVGDAKGRSLRLRRVEDGIWELELA
;
A
#
# COMPACT_ATOMS: atom_id res chain seq x y z
N MET A 1 -25.10 9.42 25.47
CA MET A 1 -25.20 7.99 25.09
C MET A 1 -26.21 7.25 25.96
N VAL A 2 -26.14 7.34 27.30
CA VAL A 2 -27.14 6.79 28.25
C VAL A 2 -28.59 7.22 27.92
N HIS A 3 -28.82 8.48 27.54
CA HIS A 3 -30.13 8.95 27.07
C HIS A 3 -30.62 8.28 25.77
N ARG A 4 -29.72 7.93 24.83
CA ARG A 4 -30.07 7.18 23.60
C ARG A 4 -30.33 5.70 23.88
N LEU A 5 -29.62 5.11 24.85
CA LEU A 5 -29.80 3.73 25.28
C LEU A 5 -31.09 3.53 26.08
N ARG A 6 -31.50 4.51 26.90
CA ARG A 6 -32.84 4.52 27.54
C ARG A 6 -33.97 4.58 26.50
N TRP A 7 -33.78 5.36 25.43
CA TRP A 7 -34.77 5.52 24.35
C TRP A 7 -35.02 4.23 23.57
N LEU A 8 -34.00 3.37 23.43
CA LEU A 8 -34.12 2.04 22.80
C LEU A 8 -34.84 0.99 23.68
N GLY A 9 -35.17 1.34 24.92
CA GLY A 9 -35.78 0.43 25.89
C GLY A 9 -37.26 0.72 26.22
N ASP A 10 -37.86 1.82 25.75
CA ASP A 10 -39.29 2.08 26.01
C ASP A 10 -40.18 1.40 24.96
N PRO A 11 -41.31 0.78 25.34
CA PRO A 11 -42.27 0.24 24.39
C PRO A 11 -43.04 1.42 23.77
N CYS A 12 -42.53 1.97 22.67
CA CYS A 12 -43.27 2.87 21.78
C CYS A 12 -43.41 2.25 20.39
N GLU A 13 -44.61 2.47 19.86
CA GLU A 13 -45.31 2.03 18.64
C GLU A 13 -44.52 1.51 17.40
N PRO A 14 -45.17 0.70 16.54
CA PRO A 14 -44.51 -0.39 15.81
C PRO A 14 -43.67 -0.04 14.57
N ASP A 15 -43.51 1.22 14.15
CA ASP A 15 -43.18 1.52 12.74
C ASP A 15 -41.83 2.21 12.47
N SER A 16 -40.85 2.20 13.39
CA SER A 16 -39.48 2.66 13.08
C SER A 16 -38.45 1.53 13.16
N VAL A 17 -38.10 0.95 12.00
CA VAL A 17 -37.08 -0.09 11.88
C VAL A 17 -35.70 0.52 11.59
N VAL A 18 -34.89 0.70 12.64
CA VAL A 18 -33.44 0.46 12.57
C VAL A 18 -33.17 -0.75 13.46
N ARG A 19 -33.12 -1.94 12.86
CA ARG A 19 -32.74 -3.17 13.58
C ARG A 19 -31.22 -3.24 13.67
N LEU A 20 -30.66 -2.84 14.80
CA LEU A 20 -29.37 -3.39 15.24
C LEU A 20 -29.59 -4.84 15.70
N PRO A 21 -28.68 -5.78 15.41
CA PRO A 21 -28.78 -7.15 15.94
C PRO A 21 -28.95 -7.13 17.46
N ALA A 22 -29.77 -8.05 17.99
CA ALA A 22 -30.19 -8.08 19.40
C ALA A 22 -29.03 -8.16 20.42
N ASP A 23 -27.79 -8.42 19.97
CA ASP A 23 -26.60 -8.48 20.82
C ASP A 23 -25.74 -7.20 20.80
N SER A 24 -25.87 -6.34 19.78
CA SER A 24 -24.97 -5.19 19.60
C SER A 24 -25.16 -4.10 20.67
N TYR A 25 -26.39 -3.87 21.12
CA TYR A 25 -26.68 -2.85 22.13
C TYR A 25 -26.21 -3.28 23.53
N ARG A 26 -26.22 -4.59 23.83
CA ARG A 26 -25.73 -5.12 25.11
C ARG A 26 -24.21 -5.03 25.19
N VAL A 27 -23.50 -5.30 24.10
CA VAL A 27 -22.03 -5.12 24.05
C VAL A 27 -21.65 -3.65 24.25
N ALA A 28 -22.34 -2.73 23.59
CA ALA A 28 -22.12 -1.30 23.77
C ALA A 28 -22.47 -0.82 25.20
N ALA A 29 -23.57 -1.30 25.78
CA ALA A 29 -23.94 -1.00 27.16
C ALA A 29 -22.93 -1.58 28.17
N ALA A 30 -22.35 -2.75 27.92
CA ALA A 30 -21.33 -3.37 28.77
C ALA A 30 -19.99 -2.61 28.71
N GLN A 31 -19.57 -2.20 27.52
CA GLN A 31 -18.36 -1.38 27.34
C GLN A 31 -18.50 -0.02 28.03
N GLU A 32 -19.66 0.63 27.90
CA GLU A 32 -19.92 1.89 28.57
C GLU A 32 -20.04 1.73 30.09
N ALA A 33 -20.64 0.65 30.57
CA ALA A 33 -20.67 0.33 32.01
C ALA A 33 -19.25 0.16 32.57
N HIS A 34 -18.35 -0.48 31.84
CA HIS A 34 -16.95 -0.62 32.23
C HIS A 34 -16.23 0.73 32.29
N ARG A 35 -16.46 1.61 31.30
CA ARG A 35 -15.90 2.97 31.28
C ARG A 35 -16.38 3.80 32.47
N VAL A 36 -17.70 3.80 32.74
CA VAL A 36 -18.30 4.56 33.84
C VAL A 36 -17.87 4.00 35.21
N ALA A 37 -17.64 2.68 35.35
CA ALA A 37 -17.09 2.08 36.56
C ALA A 37 -15.68 2.61 36.86
N GLY A 38 -14.85 2.75 35.83
CA GLY A 38 -13.51 3.36 35.95
C GLY A 38 -13.56 4.84 36.34
N LEU A 39 -14.57 5.59 35.90
CA LEU A 39 -14.78 6.98 36.28
C LEU A 39 -15.27 7.10 37.74
N LEU A 40 -16.18 6.22 38.16
CA LEU A 40 -16.65 6.13 39.54
C LEU A 40 -15.48 5.87 40.51
N ALA A 41 -14.65 4.85 40.22
CA ALA A 41 -13.50 4.52 41.06
C ALA A 41 -12.52 5.69 41.19
N ARG A 42 -12.29 6.46 40.12
CA ARG A 42 -11.42 7.64 40.14
C ARG A 42 -12.04 8.81 40.92
N ALA A 43 -13.36 8.99 40.85
CA ALA A 43 -14.07 10.02 41.60
C ALA A 43 -14.05 9.71 43.11
N GLU A 44 -14.27 8.45 43.49
CA GLU A 44 -14.19 7.99 44.88
C GLU A 44 -12.77 8.15 45.45
N LEU A 45 -11.73 7.79 44.69
CA LEU A 45 -10.32 7.97 45.08
C LEU A 45 -9.94 9.44 45.29
N ARG A 46 -10.62 10.37 44.62
CA ARG A 46 -10.40 11.83 44.74
C ARG A 46 -11.27 12.48 45.83
N GLY A 47 -12.17 11.72 46.46
CA GLY A 47 -13.11 12.26 47.44
C GLY A 47 -14.20 13.17 46.85
N ASP A 48 -14.45 13.12 45.54
CA ASP A 48 -15.48 13.94 44.89
C ASP A 48 -16.83 13.23 44.95
N SER A 49 -17.59 13.52 46.02
CA SER A 49 -18.87 12.88 46.30
C SER A 49 -19.95 13.19 45.25
N SER A 50 -19.86 14.32 44.55
CA SER A 50 -20.83 14.71 43.52
C SER A 50 -20.63 13.89 42.25
N ASP A 51 -19.38 13.77 41.79
CA ASP A 51 -19.05 12.99 40.61
C ASP A 51 -19.19 11.49 40.84
N ALA A 52 -18.87 11.00 42.04
CA ALA A 52 -19.13 9.61 42.40
C ALA A 52 -20.63 9.29 42.37
N ALA A 53 -21.49 10.16 42.94
CA ALA A 53 -22.93 9.97 42.91
C ALA A 53 -23.50 9.96 41.48
N ARG A 54 -23.01 10.84 40.60
CA ARG A 54 -23.41 10.88 39.18
C ARG A 54 -23.03 9.61 38.43
N HIS A 55 -21.77 9.18 38.51
CA HIS A 55 -21.31 7.96 37.82
C HIS A 55 -21.97 6.70 38.38
N ALA A 56 -22.26 6.64 39.69
CA ALA A 56 -23.00 5.54 40.30
C ALA A 56 -24.48 5.47 39.83
N ALA A 57 -25.10 6.61 39.52
CA ALA A 57 -26.45 6.65 38.93
C ALA A 57 -26.44 6.21 37.46
N GLU A 58 -25.42 6.60 36.68
CA GLU A 58 -25.22 6.15 35.30
C GLU A 58 -24.97 4.64 35.22
N LEU A 59 -24.16 4.09 36.14
CA LEU A 59 -23.89 2.66 36.21
C LEU A 59 -25.17 1.84 36.47
N ARG A 60 -26.02 2.31 37.39
CA ARG A 60 -27.32 1.69 37.68
C ARG A 60 -28.24 1.70 36.46
N ALA A 61 -28.27 2.79 35.71
CA ALA A 61 -29.07 2.90 34.48
C ALA A 61 -28.59 1.93 33.38
N LEU A 62 -27.28 1.70 33.26
CA LEU A 62 -26.71 0.76 32.30
C LEU A 62 -26.94 -0.71 32.70
N ALA A 63 -26.91 -1.01 34.01
CA ALA A 63 -27.21 -2.35 34.54
C ALA A 63 -28.66 -2.78 34.22
N ASP A 64 -29.62 -1.85 34.28
CA ASP A 64 -31.02 -2.10 33.89
C ASP A 64 -31.17 -2.45 32.40
N VAL A 65 -30.32 -1.90 31.53
CA VAL A 65 -30.34 -2.21 30.08
C VAL A 65 -29.75 -3.60 29.82
N LEU A 66 -28.73 -4.00 30.59
CA LEU A 66 -28.04 -5.28 30.42
C LEU A 66 -28.85 -6.49 30.91
N THR A 67 -29.81 -6.29 31.83
CA THR A 67 -30.54 -7.38 32.50
C THR A 67 -31.92 -7.71 31.88
N ARG A 68 -32.38 -6.96 30.87
CA ARG A 68 -33.69 -7.18 30.22
C ARG A 68 -33.69 -8.42 29.31
N PRO A 69 -34.74 -9.27 29.31
CA PRO A 69 -34.83 -10.47 28.45
C PRO A 69 -34.97 -10.13 26.95
N ALA A 70 -34.43 -10.98 26.08
CA ALA A 70 -34.46 -10.80 24.61
C ALA A 70 -35.82 -11.21 24.00
N MET A 71 -36.32 -10.45 23.02
CA MET A 71 -37.57 -10.79 22.30
C MET A 71 -37.34 -11.80 21.16
N PRO A 72 -38.28 -12.71 20.88
CA PRO A 72 -38.13 -13.74 19.86
C PRO A 72 -38.29 -13.20 18.43
N GLU A 73 -37.42 -13.65 17.51
CA GLU A 73 -37.44 -13.32 16.09
C GLU A 73 -38.60 -14.01 15.34
N ARG A 74 -39.30 -13.26 14.46
CA ARG A 74 -40.20 -13.84 13.45
C ARG A 74 -39.56 -13.82 12.05
N SER A 75 -39.60 -14.99 11.42
CA SER A 75 -39.14 -15.35 10.08
C SER A 75 -39.86 -14.57 8.96
N LEU A 76 -39.10 -14.16 7.94
CA LEU A 76 -39.59 -13.63 6.67
C LEU A 76 -39.55 -14.74 5.61
N VAL A 77 -40.71 -15.04 5.03
CA VAL A 77 -40.89 -15.95 3.88
C VAL A 77 -40.63 -15.18 2.59
N ARG A 78 -39.94 -15.83 1.64
CA ARG A 78 -39.69 -15.36 0.26
C ARG A 78 -40.98 -15.39 -0.57
N GLY A 79 -41.20 -14.38 -1.43
CA GLY A 79 -42.11 -14.49 -2.57
C GLY A 79 -42.60 -13.16 -3.14
N GLU A 80 -42.30 -12.96 -4.43
CA GLU A 80 -42.99 -12.12 -5.42
C GLU A 80 -42.74 -10.60 -5.47
N ALA A 81 -42.49 -10.14 -6.70
CA ALA A 81 -42.26 -8.76 -7.08
C ALA A 81 -43.58 -7.97 -7.06
N LEU A 82 -43.71 -7.08 -6.09
CA LEU A 82 -44.69 -5.99 -6.08
C LEU A 82 -43.89 -4.68 -6.09
N ALA A 83 -44.26 -3.75 -6.97
CA ALA A 83 -43.73 -2.39 -6.93
C ALA A 83 -43.83 -1.86 -5.48
N PRO A 84 -42.78 -1.19 -4.95
CA PRO A 84 -42.84 -0.74 -3.57
C PRO A 84 -43.95 0.30 -3.46
N SER A 85 -44.99 -0.02 -2.68
CA SER A 85 -45.91 0.99 -2.18
C SER A 85 -45.07 2.02 -1.44
N VAL A 86 -44.88 3.20 -2.03
CA VAL A 86 -44.31 4.36 -1.32
C VAL A 86 -45.22 4.76 -0.14
N PHE A 87 -46.45 4.22 -0.10
CA PHE A 87 -47.51 4.55 0.83
C PHE A 87 -48.17 3.29 1.41
N ALA A 88 -47.55 2.70 2.43
CA ALA A 88 -48.21 1.76 3.34
C ALA A 88 -48.72 2.51 4.59
N ALA A 89 -49.49 3.59 4.40
CA ALA A 89 -50.22 4.26 5.48
C ALA A 89 -51.66 3.74 5.49
N ARG A 90 -52.21 3.43 6.68
CA ARG A 90 -53.51 2.76 6.84
C ARG A 90 -54.71 3.55 6.28
N ASP A 91 -54.57 4.84 5.99
CA ASP A 91 -55.69 5.76 5.70
C ASP A 91 -55.55 6.59 4.38
N GLY A 92 -54.60 6.28 3.49
CA GLY A 92 -54.56 6.84 2.12
C GLY A 92 -54.26 8.35 1.96
N ALA A 93 -53.86 9.04 3.03
CA ALA A 93 -53.34 10.40 3.01
C ALA A 93 -52.02 10.48 3.83
N ARG A 94 -51.05 11.28 3.38
CA ARG A 94 -49.74 11.44 4.04
C ARG A 94 -49.26 12.89 4.04
N LEU A 95 -48.74 13.35 5.18
CA LEU A 95 -48.12 14.66 5.29
C LEU A 95 -46.62 14.59 5.01
N PHE A 96 -46.14 15.51 4.18
CA PHE A 96 -44.73 15.79 3.92
C PHE A 96 -44.41 17.15 4.52
N ALA A 97 -43.69 17.12 5.64
CA ALA A 97 -43.26 18.31 6.38
C ALA A 97 -41.73 18.40 6.31
N GLY A 98 -41.20 19.51 5.80
CA GLY A 98 -39.80 19.69 5.37
C GLY A 98 -38.73 18.78 5.99
N ASN A 99 -38.63 18.73 7.32
CA ASN A 99 -37.63 18.05 8.15
C ASN A 99 -37.64 16.49 8.16
N ALA A 100 -38.29 15.87 7.16
CA ALA A 100 -38.37 14.45 6.81
C ALA A 100 -39.69 13.73 7.19
N PRO A 101 -40.44 13.18 6.21
CA PRO A 101 -40.14 13.17 4.77
C PRO A 101 -40.44 14.53 4.11
N SER A 102 -39.52 15.04 3.30
CA SER A 102 -39.69 16.25 2.50
C SER A 102 -40.54 15.97 1.24
N LEU A 103 -41.08 17.00 0.58
CA LEU A 103 -41.87 16.79 -0.64
C LEU A 103 -41.05 16.07 -1.72
N TRP A 104 -39.74 16.36 -1.81
CA TRP A 104 -38.83 15.69 -2.73
C TRP A 104 -38.71 14.17 -2.47
N ASP A 105 -38.70 13.76 -1.20
CA ASP A 105 -38.66 12.33 -0.82
C ASP A 105 -39.91 11.59 -1.33
N GLY A 106 -41.06 12.29 -1.42
CA GLY A 106 -42.29 11.76 -1.99
C GLY A 106 -42.33 11.79 -3.53
N LEU A 107 -41.89 12.89 -4.15
CA LEU A 107 -41.95 13.06 -5.60
C LEU A 107 -40.94 12.17 -6.35
N ARG A 108 -39.70 12.07 -5.86
CA ARG A 108 -38.59 11.39 -6.55
C ARG A 108 -38.89 9.94 -6.97
N PRO A 109 -39.41 9.05 -6.10
CA PRO A 109 -39.72 7.68 -6.51
C PRO A 109 -40.87 7.62 -7.53
N LEU A 110 -41.88 8.50 -7.42
CA LEU A 110 -43.01 8.55 -8.35
C LEU A 110 -42.59 9.04 -9.74
N LEU A 111 -41.66 10.01 -9.80
CA LEU A 111 -41.09 10.49 -11.07
C LEU A 111 -40.34 9.40 -11.84
N ALA A 112 -39.80 8.37 -11.17
CA ALA A 112 -39.14 7.23 -11.82
C ALA A 112 -40.12 6.33 -12.61
N GLU A 113 -41.41 6.36 -12.25
CA GLU A 113 -42.46 5.55 -12.90
C GLU A 113 -43.54 6.40 -13.61
N ALA A 114 -43.39 7.72 -13.61
CA ALA A 114 -44.37 8.65 -14.14
C ALA A 114 -44.65 8.43 -15.64
N THR A 115 -45.95 8.44 -15.98
CA THR A 115 -46.49 8.51 -17.34
C THR A 115 -47.14 9.87 -17.60
N HIS A 116 -47.70 10.51 -16.57
CA HIS A 116 -48.23 11.88 -16.65
C HIS A 116 -47.82 12.66 -15.41
N LEU A 117 -47.46 13.92 -15.62
CA LEU A 117 -47.05 14.84 -14.57
C LEU A 117 -47.67 16.23 -14.80
N ASP A 118 -48.49 16.67 -13.85
CA ASP A 118 -49.04 18.03 -13.81
C ASP A 118 -48.42 18.81 -12.64
N VAL A 119 -47.86 19.98 -12.93
CA VAL A 119 -47.23 20.86 -11.93
C VAL A 119 -47.82 22.26 -12.04
N VAL A 120 -48.35 22.78 -10.95
CA VAL A 120 -48.85 24.15 -10.87
C VAL A 120 -48.26 24.83 -9.66
N VAL A 121 -47.44 25.86 -9.87
CA VAL A 121 -46.68 26.51 -8.79
C VAL A 121 -46.71 28.03 -8.93
N ALA A 122 -46.75 28.73 -7.80
CA ALA A 122 -46.85 30.19 -7.74
C ALA A 122 -45.60 30.89 -8.27
N TYR A 123 -44.44 30.26 -8.09
CA TYR A 123 -43.17 30.68 -8.68
C TYR A 123 -42.20 29.51 -8.87
N VAL A 124 -41.13 29.74 -9.64
CA VAL A 124 -40.07 28.77 -9.92
C VAL A 124 -38.67 29.41 -9.79
N THR A 125 -37.76 28.73 -9.12
CA THR A 125 -36.36 29.17 -9.00
C THR A 125 -35.42 28.26 -9.77
N ARG A 126 -34.20 28.72 -10.05
CA ARG A 126 -33.20 27.93 -10.76
C ARG A 126 -32.77 26.68 -9.97
N GLY A 127 -32.63 26.82 -8.65
CA GLY A 127 -32.30 25.71 -7.76
C GLY A 127 -33.36 24.61 -7.76
N GLY A 128 -34.64 24.99 -7.73
CA GLY A 128 -35.75 24.03 -7.81
C GLY A 128 -35.80 23.29 -9.14
N VAL A 129 -35.65 24.00 -10.26
CA VAL A 129 -35.59 23.37 -11.59
C VAL A 129 -34.39 22.43 -11.70
N ALA A 130 -33.22 22.84 -11.21
CA ALA A 130 -32.00 22.02 -11.24
C ALA A 130 -32.13 20.72 -10.43
N LEU A 131 -32.78 20.78 -9.26
CA LEU A 131 -33.01 19.63 -8.38
C LEU A 131 -33.82 18.53 -9.09
N VAL A 132 -34.89 18.91 -9.79
CA VAL A 132 -35.78 17.95 -10.48
C VAL A 132 -35.34 17.65 -11.91
N GLN A 133 -34.30 18.33 -12.40
CA GLN A 133 -33.96 18.39 -13.83
C GLN A 133 -33.64 17.01 -14.42
N ARG A 134 -32.94 16.16 -13.66
CA ARG A 134 -32.56 14.82 -14.12
C ARG A 134 -33.79 13.93 -14.20
N GLU A 135 -34.55 13.85 -13.13
CA GLU A 135 -35.74 13.00 -13.01
C GLU A 135 -36.82 13.39 -14.02
N LEU A 136 -37.01 14.69 -14.29
CA LEU A 136 -37.91 15.17 -15.34
C LEU A 136 -37.47 14.75 -16.74
N ARG A 137 -36.17 14.87 -17.06
CA ARG A 137 -35.64 14.42 -18.37
C ARG A 137 -35.79 12.90 -18.50
N ASP A 138 -35.39 12.15 -17.49
CA ASP A 138 -35.51 10.69 -17.49
C ASP A 138 -36.98 10.26 -17.69
N ALA A 139 -37.94 10.98 -17.10
CA ALA A 139 -39.37 10.72 -17.31
C ALA A 139 -39.83 11.07 -18.73
N LEU A 140 -39.44 12.24 -19.25
CA LEU A 140 -39.78 12.67 -20.60
C LEU A 140 -39.18 11.76 -21.67
N ASP A 141 -37.94 11.27 -21.49
CA ASP A 141 -37.28 10.29 -22.34
C ASP A 141 -38.04 8.96 -22.39
N ARG A 142 -38.71 8.59 -21.30
CA ARG A 142 -39.61 7.42 -21.24
C ARG A 142 -40.99 7.68 -21.85
N GLY A 143 -41.25 8.87 -22.38
CA GLY A 143 -42.52 9.26 -22.98
C GLY A 143 -43.55 9.81 -21.99
N CYS A 144 -43.15 10.25 -20.79
CA CYS A 144 -44.06 10.90 -19.85
C CYS A 144 -44.61 12.22 -20.43
N ALA A 145 -45.90 12.48 -20.29
CA ALA A 145 -46.50 13.77 -20.63
C ALA A 145 -46.36 14.76 -19.47
N LEU A 146 -45.78 15.94 -19.72
CA LEU A 146 -45.58 16.99 -18.71
C LEU A 146 -46.45 18.21 -19.02
N ARG A 147 -47.24 18.65 -18.04
CA ARG A 147 -47.90 19.97 -18.03
C ARG A 147 -47.39 20.77 -16.84
N LEU A 148 -46.81 21.95 -17.09
CA LEU A 148 -46.32 22.83 -16.02
C LEU A 148 -46.85 24.25 -16.19
N LEU A 149 -47.49 24.80 -15.16
CA LEU A 149 -47.95 26.17 -15.09
C LEU A 149 -47.23 26.90 -13.96
N ALA A 150 -46.34 27.82 -14.33
CA ALA A 150 -45.58 28.64 -13.39
C ALA A 150 -46.17 30.05 -13.30
N GLY A 151 -46.32 30.58 -12.09
CA GLY A 151 -46.63 31.99 -11.86
C GLY A 151 -45.38 32.84 -11.69
N CYS A 152 -45.57 34.13 -11.42
CA CYS A 152 -44.52 35.05 -11.00
C CYS A 152 -44.90 35.89 -9.78
N TYR A 153 -45.78 35.35 -8.93
CA TYR A 153 -46.30 36.04 -7.74
C TYR A 153 -45.16 36.61 -6.89
N LEU A 154 -45.27 37.90 -6.51
CA LEU A 154 -44.26 38.66 -5.76
C LEU A 154 -42.87 38.72 -6.42
N GLY A 155 -42.76 38.46 -7.73
CA GLY A 155 -41.48 38.41 -8.42
C GLY A 155 -40.64 37.17 -8.09
N GLY A 156 -41.23 36.12 -7.51
CA GLY A 156 -40.48 34.93 -7.07
C GLY A 156 -39.87 34.09 -8.20
N THR A 157 -40.33 34.26 -9.45
CA THR A 157 -39.82 33.48 -10.58
C THR A 157 -38.58 34.08 -11.21
N ARG A 158 -37.51 33.28 -11.26
CA ARG A 158 -36.23 33.72 -11.83
C ARG A 158 -36.18 33.48 -13.35
N PRO A 159 -35.70 34.43 -14.17
CA PRO A 159 -35.65 34.24 -15.63
C PRO A 159 -34.81 33.05 -16.10
N ASP A 160 -33.70 32.77 -15.43
CA ASP A 160 -32.84 31.60 -15.70
C ASP A 160 -33.54 30.26 -15.43
N ALA A 161 -34.48 30.22 -14.47
CA ALA A 161 -35.36 29.07 -14.26
C ALA A 161 -36.30 28.86 -15.46
N LEU A 162 -36.85 29.95 -16.01
CA LEU A 162 -37.70 29.89 -17.20
C LEU A 162 -36.92 29.45 -18.45
N HIS A 163 -35.69 29.92 -18.64
CA HIS A 163 -34.81 29.43 -19.70
C HIS A 163 -34.58 27.92 -19.60
N ALA A 164 -34.33 27.42 -18.39
CA ALA A 164 -34.13 25.99 -18.16
C ALA A 164 -35.39 25.15 -18.47
N LEU A 165 -36.58 25.65 -18.12
CA LEU A 165 -37.85 25.00 -18.47
C LEU A 165 -38.16 25.08 -19.96
N HIS A 166 -37.90 26.21 -20.62
CA HIS A 166 -38.07 26.36 -22.06
C HIS A 166 -37.15 25.42 -22.85
N ALA A 167 -35.91 25.23 -22.40
CA ALA A 167 -35.00 24.25 -22.98
C ALA A 167 -35.53 22.81 -22.93
N LEU A 168 -36.36 22.45 -21.93
CA LEU A 168 -37.06 21.16 -21.91
C LEU A 168 -38.14 21.11 -22.99
N THR A 169 -38.97 22.15 -23.11
CA THR A 169 -40.04 22.20 -24.14
C THR A 169 -39.50 22.17 -25.57
N ALA A 170 -38.29 22.69 -25.78
CA ALA A 170 -37.63 22.67 -27.09
C ALA A 170 -37.15 21.26 -27.48
N HIS A 171 -36.84 20.41 -26.50
CA HIS A 171 -36.33 19.06 -26.72
C HIS A 171 -37.42 17.98 -26.66
N PHE A 172 -38.50 18.24 -25.93
CA PHE A 172 -39.56 17.26 -25.66
C PHE A 172 -40.93 17.82 -26.07
N PRO A 173 -41.51 17.40 -27.21
CA PRO A 173 -42.80 17.92 -27.68
C PRO A 173 -43.98 17.61 -26.75
N GLN A 174 -43.86 16.58 -25.92
CA GLN A 174 -44.82 16.20 -24.88
C GLN A 174 -44.69 17.01 -23.57
N ALA A 175 -43.77 17.98 -23.52
CA ALA A 175 -43.63 18.91 -22.40
C ALA A 175 -44.29 20.26 -22.74
N HIS A 176 -45.41 20.54 -22.07
CA HIS A 176 -46.15 21.78 -22.22
C HIS A 176 -45.97 22.67 -20.99
N VAL A 177 -45.22 23.76 -21.14
CA VAL A 177 -44.99 24.73 -20.07
C VAL A 177 -45.71 26.04 -20.39
N ARG A 178 -46.43 26.58 -19.41
CA ARG A 178 -47.13 27.86 -19.47
C ARG A 178 -46.69 28.77 -18.31
N PHE A 179 -46.80 30.08 -18.52
CA PHE A 179 -46.33 31.08 -17.58
C PHE A 179 -47.35 32.20 -17.38
N VAL A 180 -47.69 32.51 -16.12
CA VAL A 180 -48.54 33.64 -15.75
C VAL A 180 -47.65 34.86 -15.52
N GLU A 181 -47.67 35.81 -16.46
CA GLU A 181 -46.74 36.95 -16.55
C GLU A 181 -47.11 38.16 -15.64
N ASP A 182 -48.06 37.99 -14.72
CA ASP A 182 -48.56 39.08 -13.87
C ASP A 182 -48.24 38.87 -12.37
N PRO A 183 -47.25 39.60 -11.82
CA PRO A 183 -46.82 39.46 -10.42
C PRO A 183 -47.82 40.04 -9.42
N ASP A 184 -48.67 40.97 -9.86
CA ASP A 184 -49.70 41.63 -9.04
C ASP A 184 -50.96 40.77 -8.91
N ARG A 185 -51.06 39.71 -9.73
CA ARG A 185 -52.14 38.74 -9.65
C ARG A 185 -51.89 37.77 -8.52
N HIS A 186 -52.90 37.52 -7.70
CA HIS A 186 -52.88 36.53 -6.61
C HIS A 186 -52.89 35.07 -7.10
N PHE A 187 -51.92 34.70 -7.93
CA PHE A 187 -51.71 33.34 -8.40
C PHE A 187 -50.77 32.60 -7.44
N HIS A 188 -51.34 31.92 -6.44
CA HIS A 188 -50.57 31.21 -5.41
C HIS A 188 -50.78 29.67 -5.28
N PRO A 189 -51.23 28.92 -6.31
CA PRO A 189 -51.39 27.46 -6.22
C PRO A 189 -50.04 26.72 -6.17
N LYS A 190 -50.01 25.55 -5.52
CA LYS A 190 -48.85 24.66 -5.38
C LYS A 190 -49.34 23.23 -5.36
N VAL A 191 -49.34 22.62 -6.54
CA VAL A 191 -49.97 21.33 -6.80
C VAL A 191 -49.05 20.50 -7.68
N TYR A 192 -48.86 19.24 -7.31
CA TYR A 192 -48.14 18.25 -8.09
C TYR A 192 -49.02 17.00 -8.23
N ARG A 193 -49.31 16.58 -9.45
CA ARG A 193 -50.10 15.37 -9.72
C ARG A 193 -49.28 14.43 -10.59
N ILE A 194 -49.12 13.18 -10.14
CA ILE A 194 -48.33 12.17 -10.84
C ILE A 194 -49.20 10.95 -11.10
N VAL A 195 -49.16 10.44 -12.33
CA VAL A 195 -49.76 9.16 -12.71
C VAL A 195 -48.64 8.21 -13.09
N THR A 196 -48.51 7.07 -12.43
CA THR A 196 -47.45 6.09 -12.71
C THR A 196 -47.89 5.07 -13.77
N ARG A 197 -46.94 4.25 -14.28
CA ARG A 197 -47.21 3.19 -15.25
C ARG A 197 -48.20 2.13 -14.75
N GLY A 198 -48.30 1.95 -13.43
CA GLY A 198 -49.28 1.05 -12.80
C GLY A 198 -50.69 1.60 -12.68
N GLY A 199 -50.96 2.82 -13.18
CA GLY A 199 -52.25 3.49 -13.05
C GLY A 199 -52.44 4.22 -11.72
N PHE A 200 -51.46 4.14 -10.81
CA PHE A 200 -51.51 4.79 -9.51
C PHE A 200 -51.42 6.31 -9.65
N VAL A 201 -52.35 7.02 -9.01
CA VAL A 201 -52.44 8.49 -9.02
C VAL A 201 -52.10 9.03 -7.64
N SER A 202 -51.12 9.94 -7.60
CA SER A 202 -50.80 10.71 -6.39
C SER A 202 -50.99 12.20 -6.65
N LEU A 203 -51.64 12.89 -5.71
CA LEU A 203 -51.83 14.33 -5.70
C LEU A 203 -51.19 14.93 -4.46
N PHE A 204 -50.29 15.89 -4.65
CA PHE A 204 -49.67 16.68 -3.60
C PHE A 204 -50.22 18.11 -3.66
N VAL A 205 -50.73 18.60 -2.53
CA VAL A 205 -51.20 19.99 -2.37
C VAL A 205 -50.59 20.56 -1.10
N GLY A 206 -49.98 21.74 -1.18
CA GLY A 206 -49.29 22.30 -0.02
C GLY A 206 -48.72 23.69 -0.18
N SER A 207 -47.66 23.97 0.55
CA SER A 207 -46.96 25.26 0.57
C SER A 207 -45.67 25.27 -0.27
N SER A 208 -45.24 24.14 -0.83
CA SER A 208 -43.98 24.05 -1.58
C SER A 208 -44.09 24.52 -3.04
N ASN A 209 -43.27 25.50 -3.42
CA ASN A 209 -43.03 25.87 -4.81
C ASN A 209 -41.93 25.02 -5.44
N LEU A 210 -41.66 25.20 -6.75
CA LEU A 210 -40.51 24.59 -7.40
C LEU A 210 -39.23 25.39 -7.09
N SER A 211 -38.80 25.32 -5.83
CA SER A 211 -37.54 25.85 -5.31
C SER A 211 -36.77 24.79 -4.53
N SER A 212 -35.45 24.92 -4.40
CA SER A 212 -34.63 23.89 -3.73
C SER A 212 -35.00 23.76 -2.25
N SER A 213 -35.11 24.91 -1.58
CA SER A 213 -35.55 25.06 -0.18
C SER A 213 -36.91 24.41 0.07
N ALA A 214 -37.91 24.74 -0.76
CA ALA A 214 -39.28 24.30 -0.54
C ALA A 214 -39.50 22.81 -0.84
N LEU A 215 -38.73 22.22 -1.76
CA LEU A 215 -38.84 20.81 -2.12
C LEU A 215 -38.13 19.90 -1.11
N THR A 216 -36.96 20.31 -0.62
CA THR A 216 -36.09 19.49 0.24
C THR A 216 -36.24 19.77 1.74
N GLY A 217 -36.87 20.88 2.12
CA GLY A 217 -36.89 21.34 3.51
C GLY A 217 -35.54 21.88 4.00
N ALA A 218 -34.58 22.11 3.09
CA ALA A 218 -33.28 22.68 3.44
C ALA A 218 -33.42 24.10 4.03
N HIS A 219 -32.46 24.49 4.89
CA HIS A 219 -32.41 25.79 5.57
C HIS A 219 -33.60 26.07 6.50
N ASP A 220 -34.09 25.05 7.22
CA ASP A 220 -35.25 25.14 8.14
C ASP A 220 -36.54 25.67 7.47
N ALA A 221 -36.69 25.48 6.16
CA ALA A 221 -37.90 25.84 5.43
C ALA A 221 -39.09 24.99 5.91
N LEU A 222 -40.01 25.61 6.65
CA LEU A 222 -41.22 24.97 7.15
C LEU A 222 -42.26 24.88 6.04
N GLU A 223 -42.31 23.72 5.38
CA GLU A 223 -43.24 23.45 4.29
C GLU A 223 -44.14 22.26 4.61
N TRP A 224 -45.44 22.37 4.35
CA TRP A 224 -46.41 21.31 4.56
C TRP A 224 -47.08 20.94 3.24
N ASN A 225 -47.02 19.67 2.88
CA ASN A 225 -47.66 19.13 1.67
C ASN A 225 -48.45 17.87 2.01
N LEU A 226 -49.73 17.88 1.69
CA LEU A 226 -50.59 16.72 1.84
C LEU A 226 -50.56 15.92 0.54
N ALA A 227 -50.21 14.64 0.62
CA ALA A 227 -50.31 13.67 -0.45
C ALA A 227 -51.58 12.84 -0.29
N LEU A 228 -52.29 12.61 -1.38
CA LEU A 228 -53.48 11.78 -1.49
C LEU A 228 -53.27 10.71 -2.56
N ASP A 229 -53.68 9.47 -2.26
CA ASP A 229 -53.46 8.30 -3.11
C ASP A 229 -54.75 7.52 -3.46
N ASP A 230 -54.66 6.78 -4.56
CA ASP A 230 -55.71 6.19 -5.42
C ASP A 230 -56.89 5.48 -4.71
N ALA A 231 -56.68 4.72 -3.62
CA ALA A 231 -57.72 3.84 -3.08
C ALA A 231 -58.77 4.51 -2.16
N SER A 232 -58.48 5.67 -1.58
CA SER A 232 -59.32 6.29 -0.54
C SER A 232 -59.92 7.66 -0.93
N ALA A 233 -59.44 8.25 -2.03
CA ALA A 233 -59.75 9.64 -2.41
C ALA A 233 -60.10 9.82 -3.91
N ALA A 234 -60.56 8.76 -4.59
CA ALA A 234 -60.78 8.76 -6.06
C ALA A 234 -61.63 9.95 -6.57
N SER A 235 -62.74 10.29 -5.90
CA SER A 235 -63.59 11.43 -6.30
C SER A 235 -62.88 12.79 -6.20
N LEU A 236 -62.01 12.96 -5.19
CA LEU A 236 -61.21 14.17 -5.02
C LEU A 236 -60.08 14.26 -6.06
N LEU A 237 -59.50 13.13 -6.44
CA LEU A 237 -58.47 13.06 -7.49
C LEU A 237 -59.05 13.40 -8.86
N ASP A 238 -60.28 12.95 -9.16
CA ASP A 238 -61.02 13.31 -10.37
C ASP A 238 -61.38 14.81 -10.38
N GLU A 239 -61.90 15.34 -9.27
CA GLU A 239 -62.19 16.76 -9.15
C GLU A 239 -60.92 17.62 -9.31
N ALA A 240 -59.80 17.19 -8.73
CA ALA A 240 -58.52 17.87 -8.88
C ALA A 240 -58.03 17.85 -10.33
N ARG A 241 -58.19 16.72 -11.04
CA ARG A 241 -57.86 16.62 -12.47
C ARG A 241 -58.68 17.61 -13.30
N ASP A 242 -60.00 17.64 -13.11
CA ASP A 242 -60.89 18.52 -13.88
C ASP A 242 -60.58 20.00 -13.60
N ARG A 243 -60.27 20.37 -12.35
CA ARG A 243 -59.82 21.72 -11.99
C ARG A 243 -58.48 22.08 -12.62
N LEU A 244 -57.52 21.14 -12.66
CA LEU A 244 -56.23 21.33 -13.34
C LEU A 244 -56.42 21.53 -14.84
N ASP A 245 -57.30 20.75 -15.48
CA ASP A 245 -57.60 20.88 -16.91
C ASP A 245 -58.17 22.26 -17.27
N VAL A 246 -59.09 22.77 -16.45
CA VAL A 246 -59.61 24.14 -16.58
C VAL A 246 -58.48 25.17 -16.42
N LEU A 247 -57.59 24.98 -15.44
CA LEU A 247 -56.49 25.90 -15.16
C LEU A 247 -55.49 25.94 -16.33
N PHE A 248 -55.03 24.79 -16.82
CA PHE A 248 -54.12 24.71 -17.96
C PHE A 248 -54.73 25.24 -19.26
N GLY A 249 -56.05 25.15 -19.42
CA GLY A 249 -56.77 25.67 -20.59
C GLY A 249 -57.01 27.18 -20.58
N ARG A 250 -57.01 27.83 -19.40
CA ARG A 250 -57.34 29.26 -19.24
C ARG A 250 -56.18 30.14 -18.84
N GLU A 251 -55.18 29.59 -18.14
CA GLU A 251 -54.16 30.38 -17.46
C GLU A 251 -52.82 30.41 -18.17
N GLY A 252 -52.14 31.56 -18.02
CA GLY A 252 -50.81 31.81 -18.53
C GLY A 252 -50.71 31.84 -20.06
N VAL A 253 -49.55 32.21 -20.57
CA VAL A 253 -49.17 32.08 -21.97
C VAL A 253 -48.27 30.85 -22.16
N PRO A 254 -48.17 30.25 -23.36
CA PRO A 254 -47.11 29.29 -23.65
C PRO A 254 -45.73 29.87 -23.33
N LEU A 255 -44.85 29.07 -22.72
CA LEU A 255 -43.49 29.51 -22.39
C LEU A 255 -42.61 29.49 -23.65
N ASP A 256 -42.45 30.65 -24.27
CA ASP A 256 -41.56 30.88 -25.40
C ASP A 256 -40.51 31.97 -25.09
N ALA A 257 -39.57 32.16 -26.03
CA ALA A 257 -38.53 33.18 -25.90
C ALA A 257 -39.09 34.59 -25.72
N ALA A 258 -40.28 34.89 -26.27
CA ALA A 258 -40.90 36.20 -26.15
C ALA A 258 -41.50 36.43 -24.76
N ALA A 259 -42.15 35.43 -24.17
CA ALA A 259 -42.63 35.45 -22.79
C ALA A 259 -41.48 35.60 -21.79
N ILE A 260 -40.35 34.89 -22.03
CA ILE A 260 -39.16 35.02 -21.19
C ILE A 260 -38.59 36.44 -21.28
N ALA A 261 -38.43 36.99 -22.48
CA ALA A 261 -37.91 38.35 -22.66
C ALA A 261 -38.80 39.43 -22.00
N ARG A 262 -40.13 39.29 -22.10
CA ARG A 262 -41.08 40.18 -21.41
C ARG A 262 -40.90 40.10 -19.89
N TRP A 263 -40.77 38.90 -19.35
CA TRP A 263 -40.52 38.71 -17.92
C TRP A 263 -39.16 39.25 -17.50
N GLU A 264 -38.09 39.01 -18.25
CA GLU A 264 -36.75 39.56 -17.96
C GLU A 264 -36.73 41.08 -17.89
N ALA A 265 -37.49 41.75 -18.76
CA ALA A 265 -37.63 43.19 -18.71
C ALA A 265 -38.37 43.66 -17.44
N ARG A 266 -39.44 42.95 -17.05
CA ARG A 266 -40.26 43.29 -15.87
C ARG A 266 -39.57 42.91 -14.54
N ALA A 267 -38.91 41.76 -14.47
CA ALA A 267 -38.24 41.23 -13.29
C ALA A 267 -37.10 42.13 -12.78
N ARG A 268 -36.43 42.90 -13.67
CA ARG A 268 -35.41 43.89 -13.28
C ARG A 268 -35.95 45.02 -12.39
N THR A 269 -37.25 45.27 -12.46
CA THR A 269 -37.92 46.33 -11.68
C THR A 269 -38.50 45.83 -10.35
N PHE A 270 -38.47 44.52 -10.12
CA PHE A 270 -38.99 43.88 -8.92
C PHE A 270 -37.83 43.37 -8.06
N LEU A 271 -37.72 43.84 -6.82
CA LEU A 271 -36.90 43.16 -5.81
C LEU A 271 -37.78 42.12 -5.11
N PRO A 272 -37.56 40.81 -5.31
CA PRO A 272 -38.29 39.81 -4.56
C PRO A 272 -37.96 39.93 -3.06
N PRO A 273 -38.91 39.66 -2.16
CA PRO A 273 -38.64 39.50 -0.73
C PRO A 273 -37.44 38.57 -0.48
N ALA A 274 -36.60 38.88 0.53
CA ALA A 274 -35.42 38.09 0.85
C ALA A 274 -35.71 36.61 1.12
N THR A 275 -36.93 36.28 1.56
CA THR A 275 -37.44 34.91 1.74
C THR A 275 -37.75 34.16 0.44
N LEU A 276 -37.85 34.84 -0.70
CA LEU A 276 -38.07 34.24 -2.03
C LEU A 276 -36.76 34.06 -2.82
N LEU A 277 -35.66 34.63 -2.32
CA LEU A 277 -34.34 34.35 -2.85
C LEU A 277 -33.92 32.99 -2.29
N ASP A 278 -33.96 31.95 -3.11
CA ASP A 278 -33.07 30.82 -2.84
C ASP A 278 -31.66 31.43 -2.70
N PRO A 279 -30.93 31.16 -1.62
CA PRO A 279 -29.53 31.54 -1.59
C PRO A 279 -28.90 31.02 -2.88
N GLU A 280 -28.13 31.87 -3.60
CA GLU A 280 -27.28 31.37 -4.70
C GLU A 280 -26.71 30.05 -4.24
N PRO A 281 -26.83 28.94 -5.03
CA PRO A 281 -26.59 27.59 -4.54
C PRO A 281 -25.37 27.65 -3.65
N THR A 282 -25.63 27.65 -2.33
CA THR A 282 -24.57 27.87 -1.37
C THR A 282 -23.70 26.68 -1.62
N ARG A 283 -22.51 26.92 -2.16
CA ARG A 283 -21.50 25.87 -2.33
C ARG A 283 -21.56 25.09 -1.04
N ASP A 284 -22.00 23.83 -1.12
CA ASP A 284 -22.25 23.01 0.07
C ASP A 284 -21.11 23.29 1.03
N GLU A 285 -21.40 23.86 2.21
CA GLU A 285 -20.33 24.34 3.08
C GLU A 285 -19.42 23.15 3.35
N VAL A 286 -18.22 23.18 2.75
CA VAL A 286 -17.37 22.00 2.71
C VAL A 286 -16.78 21.85 4.12
N THR A 287 -17.45 21.05 4.95
CA THR A 287 -16.98 20.78 6.30
C THR A 287 -15.85 19.75 6.25
N PRO A 288 -14.71 19.99 6.93
CA PRO A 288 -13.65 18.99 7.02
C PRO A 288 -14.14 17.72 7.72
N ASN A 289 -13.80 16.56 7.16
CA ASN A 289 -13.96 15.29 7.85
C ASN A 289 -12.99 15.20 9.05
N GLU A 290 -13.11 14.14 9.86
CA GLU A 290 -12.29 13.97 11.07
C GLU A 290 -10.78 13.96 10.77
N ALA A 291 -10.34 13.22 9.74
CA ALA A 291 -8.95 13.20 9.30
C ALA A 291 -8.45 14.59 8.91
N GLN A 292 -9.25 15.32 8.12
CA GLN A 292 -8.92 16.66 7.67
C GLN A 292 -8.81 17.64 8.83
N ARG A 293 -9.66 17.52 9.86
CA ARG A 293 -9.56 18.36 11.07
C ARG A 293 -8.25 18.15 11.81
N GLU A 294 -7.81 16.91 11.98
CA GLU A 294 -6.52 16.61 12.61
C GLU A 294 -5.35 17.22 11.83
N VAL A 295 -5.36 17.05 10.50
CA VAL A 295 -4.28 17.57 9.65
C VAL A 295 -4.25 19.10 9.67
N LEU A 296 -5.41 19.77 9.59
CA LEU A 296 -5.50 21.23 9.67
C LEU A 296 -4.96 21.77 11.00
N ALA A 297 -5.25 21.09 12.11
CA ALA A 297 -4.71 21.44 13.43
C ALA A 297 -3.18 21.25 13.49
N ALA A 298 -2.66 20.16 12.92
CA ALA A 298 -1.23 19.91 12.86
C ALA A 298 -0.48 20.95 11.99
N LEU A 299 -1.04 21.30 10.84
CA LEU A 299 -0.51 22.35 9.97
C LEU A 299 -0.52 23.73 10.65
N ALA A 300 -1.56 24.05 11.42
CA ALA A 300 -1.59 25.27 12.22
C ALA A 300 -0.49 25.29 13.29
N ALA A 301 -0.24 24.17 13.97
CA ALA A 301 0.83 24.05 14.96
C ALA A 301 2.23 24.21 14.34
N VAL A 302 2.46 23.62 13.16
CA VAL A 302 3.72 23.76 12.41
C VAL A 302 3.96 25.21 12.00
N ARG A 303 2.92 25.91 11.52
CA ARG A 303 3.02 27.34 11.20
C ARG A 303 3.29 28.20 12.44
N ALA A 304 2.68 27.88 13.58
CA ALA A 304 2.92 28.59 14.84
C ALA A 304 4.37 28.45 15.35
N GLN A 305 5.06 27.38 14.97
CA GLN A 305 6.49 27.17 15.27
C GLN A 305 7.43 27.92 14.30
N GLY A 306 6.89 28.65 13.32
CA GLY A 306 7.66 29.46 12.37
C GLY A 306 8.11 28.70 11.11
N PHE A 307 7.70 27.45 10.92
CA PHE A 307 7.99 26.72 9.68
C PHE A 307 7.16 27.25 8.52
N THR A 308 7.79 27.39 7.36
CA THR A 308 7.18 27.90 6.12
C THR A 308 6.92 26.81 5.09
N ARG A 309 7.30 25.56 5.37
CA ARG A 309 7.00 24.40 4.53
C ARG A 309 6.82 23.15 5.37
N ALA A 310 5.95 22.26 4.91
CA ALA A 310 5.73 20.97 5.56
C ALA A 310 5.17 19.93 4.60
N LEU A 311 5.44 18.66 4.91
CA LEU A 311 4.88 17.50 4.24
C LEU A 311 3.72 16.90 5.07
N VAL A 312 2.64 16.54 4.40
CA VAL A 312 1.58 15.68 4.94
C VAL A 312 1.59 14.37 4.19
N VAL A 313 1.80 13.28 4.94
CA VAL A 313 1.74 11.91 4.43
C VAL A 313 0.36 11.34 4.78
N ALA A 314 -0.54 11.31 3.81
CA ALA A 314 -1.92 10.88 4.02
C ALA A 314 -2.32 9.78 3.04
N ALA A 315 -2.94 8.73 3.60
CA ALA A 315 -3.50 7.63 2.81
C ALA A 315 -4.40 8.12 1.67
N THR A 316 -4.34 7.41 0.54
CA THR A 316 -5.27 7.63 -0.57
C THR A 316 -6.71 7.40 -0.11
N GLY A 317 -7.61 8.32 -0.46
CA GLY A 317 -9.01 8.28 -0.02
C GLY A 317 -9.37 9.27 1.11
N LEU A 318 -8.39 9.86 1.81
CA LEU A 318 -8.65 10.84 2.89
C LEU A 318 -8.98 12.28 2.40
N GLY A 319 -9.07 12.49 1.08
CA GLY A 319 -9.46 13.78 0.50
C GLY A 319 -8.38 14.87 0.56
N LYS A 320 -7.13 14.54 0.19
CA LYS A 320 -5.96 15.45 0.17
C LYS A 320 -6.23 16.77 -0.55
N THR A 321 -6.95 16.73 -1.67
CA THR A 321 -7.24 17.91 -2.48
C THR A 321 -8.20 18.88 -1.78
N ILE A 322 -9.25 18.37 -1.14
CA ILE A 322 -10.17 19.19 -0.31
C ILE A 322 -9.46 19.70 0.94
N LEU A 323 -8.60 18.88 1.57
CA LEU A 323 -7.74 19.32 2.67
C LEU A 323 -6.91 20.55 2.26
N ALA A 324 -6.26 20.51 1.10
CA ALA A 324 -5.45 21.62 0.59
C ALA A 324 -6.28 22.89 0.37
N ALA A 325 -7.49 22.74 -0.17
CA ALA A 325 -8.42 23.83 -0.39
C ALA A 325 -8.86 24.47 0.94
N LEU A 326 -9.16 23.65 1.96
CA LEU A 326 -9.52 24.13 3.29
C LEU A 326 -8.34 24.81 4.00
N ASP A 327 -7.14 24.24 3.95
CA ASP A 327 -5.95 24.85 4.55
C ASP A 327 -5.60 26.20 3.90
N SER A 328 -5.85 26.32 2.58
CA SER A 328 -5.62 27.57 1.87
C SER A 328 -6.45 28.73 2.42
N LEU A 329 -7.66 28.48 2.96
CA LEU A 329 -8.50 29.53 3.56
C LEU A 329 -7.86 30.12 4.81
N VAL A 330 -7.11 29.29 5.56
CA VAL A 330 -6.38 29.68 6.77
C VAL A 330 -5.13 30.49 6.40
N VAL A 331 -4.37 30.04 5.39
CA VAL A 331 -3.09 30.69 5.00
C VAL A 331 -3.32 31.98 4.20
N VAL A 332 -4.31 31.96 3.32
CA VAL A 332 -4.63 33.05 2.39
C VAL A 332 -6.13 33.37 2.51
N PRO A 333 -6.51 34.35 3.34
CA PRO A 333 -7.88 34.82 3.40
C PRO A 333 -8.37 35.32 2.02
N PRO A 334 -9.69 35.29 1.74
CA PRO A 334 -10.23 35.78 0.48
C PRO A 334 -9.74 37.19 0.13
N GLY A 335 -9.24 37.38 -1.10
CA GLY A 335 -8.71 38.66 -1.58
C GLY A 335 -7.30 39.04 -1.09
N GLN A 336 -6.61 38.21 -0.30
CA GLN A 336 -5.31 38.57 0.32
C GLN A 336 -4.09 37.84 -0.26
N GLY A 337 -4.23 37.20 -1.41
CA GLY A 337 -3.13 36.52 -2.08
C GLY A 337 -3.60 35.45 -3.04
N ARG A 338 -2.64 34.90 -3.78
CA ARG A 338 -2.89 33.92 -4.83
C ARG A 338 -2.43 32.53 -4.41
N VAL A 339 -3.11 31.50 -4.91
CA VAL A 339 -2.78 30.10 -4.61
C VAL A 339 -2.25 29.42 -5.88
N LEU A 340 -1.14 28.70 -5.75
CA LEU A 340 -0.62 27.81 -6.79
C LEU A 340 -0.78 26.36 -6.36
N PHE A 341 -1.47 25.57 -7.17
CA PHE A 341 -1.58 24.13 -7.01
C PHE A 341 -0.76 23.43 -8.10
N VAL A 342 0.14 22.56 -7.70
CA VAL A 342 1.07 21.86 -8.58
C VAL A 342 0.79 20.36 -8.53
N ALA A 343 0.63 19.74 -9.69
CA ALA A 343 0.53 18.28 -9.82
C ALA A 343 1.22 17.82 -11.11
N HIS A 344 1.52 16.53 -11.23
CA HIS A 344 2.26 16.01 -12.39
C HIS A 344 1.38 15.57 -13.57
N ARG A 345 0.05 15.45 -13.36
CA ARG A 345 -0.95 15.10 -14.41
C ARG A 345 -2.00 16.18 -14.55
N GLN A 346 -2.44 16.43 -15.78
CA GLN A 346 -3.46 17.45 -16.09
C GLN A 346 -4.81 17.14 -15.44
N GLU A 347 -5.19 15.87 -15.34
CA GLU A 347 -6.47 15.47 -14.78
C GLU A 347 -6.55 15.72 -13.27
N LEU A 348 -5.42 15.61 -12.56
CA LEU A 348 -5.33 16.00 -11.15
C LEU A 348 -5.52 17.51 -10.99
N LEU A 349 -5.05 18.32 -11.95
CA LEU A 349 -5.26 19.77 -11.94
C LEU A 349 -6.75 20.10 -12.13
N VAL A 350 -7.45 19.41 -13.04
CA VAL A 350 -8.89 19.60 -13.24
C VAL A 350 -9.67 19.25 -11.97
N GLN A 351 -9.36 18.13 -11.33
CA GLN A 351 -9.98 17.74 -10.05
C GLN A 351 -9.65 18.70 -8.91
N ALA A 352 -8.41 19.19 -8.87
CA ALA A 352 -8.01 20.22 -7.92
C ALA A 352 -8.81 21.50 -8.14
N ARG A 353 -9.01 21.90 -9.39
CA ARG A 353 -9.88 23.03 -9.72
C ARG A 353 -11.30 22.83 -9.21
N GLU A 354 -11.93 21.71 -9.53
CA GLU A 354 -13.30 21.41 -9.06
C GLU A 354 -13.39 21.41 -7.53
N ALA A 355 -12.40 20.84 -6.83
CA ALA A 355 -12.35 20.82 -5.38
C ALA A 355 -12.17 22.22 -4.77
N PHE A 356 -11.27 23.03 -5.34
CA PHE A 356 -11.04 24.40 -4.89
C PHE A 356 -12.20 25.32 -5.26
N GLU A 357 -12.89 25.13 -6.38
CA GLU A 357 -14.10 25.88 -6.74
C GLU A 357 -15.23 25.64 -5.74
N ARG A 358 -15.26 24.48 -5.06
CA ARG A 358 -16.21 24.24 -3.97
C ARG A 358 -15.90 25.02 -2.69
N VAL A 359 -14.63 25.35 -2.45
CA VAL A 359 -14.15 25.93 -1.18
C VAL A 359 -13.79 27.43 -1.30
N ARG A 360 -13.19 27.85 -2.40
CA ARG A 360 -12.63 29.19 -2.63
C ARG A 360 -13.32 29.93 -3.75
N THR A 361 -13.64 31.20 -3.51
CA THR A 361 -14.12 32.13 -4.55
C THR A 361 -12.94 32.76 -5.29
N GLY A 362 -13.20 33.30 -6.49
CA GLY A 362 -12.20 33.96 -7.33
C GLY A 362 -12.05 33.33 -8.71
N THR A 363 -11.07 33.83 -9.46
CA THR A 363 -10.73 33.33 -10.80
C THR A 363 -9.83 32.10 -10.72
N HIS A 364 -10.05 31.14 -11.62
CA HIS A 364 -9.33 29.87 -11.69
C HIS A 364 -8.67 29.75 -13.08
N GLY A 365 -7.38 29.45 -13.13
CA GLY A 365 -6.64 29.35 -14.39
C GLY A 365 -5.70 28.15 -14.43
N PHE A 366 -5.46 27.61 -15.63
CA PHE A 366 -4.50 26.53 -15.83
C PHE A 366 -3.17 27.02 -16.42
N VAL A 367 -2.10 26.31 -16.07
CA VAL A 367 -0.79 26.40 -16.72
C VAL A 367 -0.34 25.00 -17.13
N HIS A 368 -0.67 24.64 -18.37
CA HIS A 368 -0.18 23.44 -19.04
C HIS A 368 0.11 23.76 -20.52
N GLN A 369 0.28 22.75 -21.39
CA GLN A 369 0.73 22.99 -22.77
C GLN A 369 -0.22 23.91 -23.58
N ASP A 370 -1.54 23.79 -23.38
CA ASP A 370 -2.57 24.48 -24.17
C ASP A 370 -3.13 25.77 -23.53
N GLU A 371 -2.89 25.99 -22.23
CA GLU A 371 -3.40 27.15 -21.48
C GLU A 371 -2.32 27.74 -20.57
N LYS A 372 -2.18 29.07 -20.56
CA LYS A 372 -1.19 29.81 -19.75
C LYS A 372 -1.84 30.95 -18.97
N SER A 373 -2.89 30.63 -18.21
CA SER A 373 -3.65 31.58 -17.40
C SER A 373 -2.93 31.85 -16.07
N VAL A 374 -1.80 32.56 -16.14
CA VAL A 374 -0.92 32.84 -14.99
C VAL A 374 -1.37 33.99 -14.10
N ARG A 375 -2.48 34.67 -14.40
CA ARG A 375 -2.98 35.86 -13.67
C ARG A 375 -4.19 35.61 -12.76
N SER A 376 -4.70 34.38 -12.73
CA SER A 376 -5.87 34.03 -11.90
C SER A 376 -5.54 33.99 -10.42
N ASP A 377 -6.56 34.14 -9.56
CA ASP A 377 -6.44 34.06 -8.10
C ASP A 377 -5.93 32.68 -7.65
N HIS A 378 -6.42 31.63 -8.32
CA HIS A 378 -6.02 30.25 -8.12
C HIS A 378 -5.48 29.67 -9.43
N VAL A 379 -4.23 29.23 -9.42
CA VAL A 379 -3.55 28.70 -10.61
C VAL A 379 -3.22 27.23 -10.40
N TYR A 380 -3.53 26.39 -11.39
CA TYR A 380 -3.25 24.97 -11.39
C TYR A 380 -2.22 24.66 -12.47
N ALA A 381 -1.01 24.29 -12.07
CA ALA A 381 0.13 24.15 -12.97
C ALA A 381 0.68 22.72 -12.97
N SER A 382 1.04 22.21 -14.15
CA SER A 382 1.76 20.94 -14.21
C SER A 382 3.21 21.13 -13.73
N VAL A 383 3.80 20.12 -13.05
CA VAL A 383 5.22 20.17 -12.63
C VAL A 383 6.14 20.50 -13.81
N TRP A 384 5.83 19.98 -14.99
CA TRP A 384 6.59 20.18 -16.24
C TRP A 384 6.40 21.57 -16.86
N SER A 385 5.34 22.28 -16.49
CA SER A 385 5.00 23.60 -17.01
C SER A 385 5.36 24.73 -16.04
N LEU A 386 6.00 24.43 -14.90
CA LEU A 386 6.46 25.44 -13.95
C LEU A 386 7.45 26.42 -14.58
N ASP A 387 8.24 26.00 -15.56
CA ASP A 387 9.18 26.85 -16.29
C ASP A 387 8.49 27.90 -17.18
N ALA A 388 7.20 27.72 -17.48
CA ALA A 388 6.40 28.72 -18.18
C ALA A 388 5.90 29.85 -17.26
N ILE A 389 6.02 29.70 -15.94
CA ILE A 389 5.72 30.73 -14.95
C ILE A 389 7.02 31.45 -14.65
N ASP A 390 7.13 32.75 -14.93
CA ASP A 390 8.34 33.51 -14.60
C ASP A 390 8.53 33.65 -13.08
N ASP A 391 9.76 33.95 -12.66
CA ASP A 391 10.11 34.02 -11.23
C ASP A 391 9.34 35.13 -10.47
N ALA A 392 8.98 36.21 -11.16
CA ALA A 392 8.21 37.30 -10.55
C ALA A 392 6.78 36.84 -10.21
N THR A 393 6.12 36.17 -11.15
CA THR A 393 4.80 35.58 -10.99
C THR A 393 4.82 34.43 -9.98
N LEU A 394 5.90 33.63 -9.97
CA LEU A 394 6.07 32.56 -9.00
C LEU A 394 6.21 33.09 -7.56
N ALA A 395 6.86 34.25 -7.40
CA ALA A 395 7.00 34.93 -6.11
C ALA A 395 5.69 35.59 -5.62
N ASP A 396 4.73 35.83 -6.51
CA ASP A 396 3.42 36.43 -6.19
C ASP A 396 2.42 35.47 -5.53
N PHE A 397 2.68 34.15 -5.59
CA PHE A 397 1.82 33.17 -4.93
C PHE A 397 2.07 33.15 -3.41
N ALA A 398 1.02 33.41 -2.65
CA ALA A 398 1.07 33.44 -1.19
C ALA A 398 0.99 32.04 -0.57
N TYR A 399 0.49 31.05 -1.31
CA TYR A 399 0.38 29.67 -0.87
C TYR A 399 0.62 28.71 -2.04
N VAL A 400 1.45 27.70 -1.80
CA VAL A 400 1.81 26.71 -2.82
C VAL A 400 1.47 25.32 -2.30
N VAL A 401 0.75 24.54 -3.09
CA VAL A 401 0.44 23.14 -2.83
C VAL A 401 1.13 22.29 -3.87
N VAL A 402 1.84 21.25 -3.45
CA VAL A 402 2.46 20.25 -4.31
C VAL A 402 1.82 18.90 -4.04
N ASP A 403 0.94 18.45 -4.93
CA ASP A 403 0.26 17.16 -4.83
C ASP A 403 1.08 16.04 -5.47
N GLU A 404 0.95 14.84 -4.89
CA GLU A 404 1.80 13.68 -5.13
C GLU A 404 3.29 14.07 -5.20
N ALA A 405 3.74 14.75 -4.13
CA ALA A 405 5.04 15.40 -4.07
C ALA A 405 6.20 14.44 -4.42
N HIS A 406 6.06 13.14 -4.20
CA HIS A 406 7.07 12.12 -4.52
C HIS A 406 7.44 11.98 -6.03
N HIS A 407 6.70 12.61 -6.97
CA HIS A 407 6.97 12.49 -8.41
C HIS A 407 7.96 13.50 -9.01
N GLY A 408 8.29 14.60 -8.34
CA GLY A 408 9.06 15.65 -9.04
C GLY A 408 10.56 15.36 -9.16
N ALA A 409 11.11 15.74 -10.30
CA ALA A 409 12.56 15.79 -10.53
C ALA A 409 13.19 16.83 -9.59
N ALA A 410 14.38 16.54 -9.05
CA ALA A 410 15.05 17.40 -8.07
C ALA A 410 15.14 18.87 -8.53
N GLY A 411 15.45 19.11 -9.82
CA GLY A 411 15.61 20.46 -10.37
C GLY A 411 14.33 21.31 -10.48
N SER A 412 13.18 20.73 -10.84
CA SER A 412 11.92 21.48 -11.01
C SER A 412 11.36 21.97 -9.67
N TYR A 413 11.51 21.16 -8.62
CA TYR A 413 11.13 21.56 -7.26
C TYR A 413 12.15 22.46 -6.58
N GLU A 414 13.43 22.30 -6.87
CA GLU A 414 14.46 23.22 -6.37
C GLU A 414 14.16 24.66 -6.79
N ARG A 415 13.77 24.90 -8.04
CA ARG A 415 13.33 26.23 -8.49
C ARG A 415 12.10 26.72 -7.74
N LEU A 416 11.08 25.87 -7.56
CA LEU A 416 9.88 26.20 -6.80
C LEU A 416 10.21 26.63 -5.36
N PHE A 417 11.02 25.84 -4.65
CA PHE A 417 11.35 26.10 -3.24
C PHE A 417 12.36 27.24 -3.06
N THR A 418 13.25 27.50 -4.02
CA THR A 418 14.24 28.58 -3.92
C THR A 418 13.71 29.93 -4.38
N ARG A 419 12.74 29.97 -5.30
CA ARG A 419 12.23 31.21 -5.91
C ARG A 419 10.84 31.62 -5.42
N SER A 420 10.05 30.71 -4.85
CA SER A 420 8.76 31.07 -4.26
C SER A 420 8.95 31.94 -3.01
N ARG A 421 8.07 32.93 -2.84
CA ARG A 421 7.94 33.73 -1.61
C ARG A 421 6.63 33.42 -0.87
N ALA A 422 6.10 32.22 -1.07
CA ALA A 422 4.87 31.80 -0.42
C ALA A 422 4.99 31.86 1.11
N ARG A 423 3.89 32.26 1.77
CA ARG A 423 3.77 32.22 3.23
C ARG A 423 3.88 30.80 3.76
N PHE A 424 3.39 29.84 2.97
CA PHE A 424 3.51 28.42 3.28
C PHE A 424 3.54 27.57 2.01
N VAL A 425 4.34 26.49 2.04
CA VAL A 425 4.38 25.46 1.00
C VAL A 425 3.97 24.10 1.59
N LEU A 426 2.85 23.55 1.10
CA LEU A 426 2.31 22.27 1.52
C LEU A 426 2.64 21.18 0.51
N GLY A 427 3.36 20.15 0.96
CA GLY A 427 3.52 18.90 0.23
C GLY A 427 2.47 17.88 0.63
N LEU A 428 1.80 17.27 -0.33
CA LEU A 428 0.84 16.18 -0.11
C LEU A 428 1.36 14.92 -0.80
N THR A 429 1.42 13.82 -0.06
CA THR A 429 1.78 12.53 -0.64
C THR A 429 1.12 11.38 0.11
N ALA A 430 0.88 10.27 -0.57
CA ALA A 430 0.54 9.01 0.09
C ALA A 430 1.79 8.19 0.47
N THR A 431 2.91 8.45 -0.21
CA THR A 431 4.18 7.74 0.01
C THR A 431 5.35 8.72 -0.01
N PRO A 432 6.18 8.78 1.04
CA PRO A 432 7.33 9.68 1.09
C PRO A 432 8.55 9.14 0.30
N GLU A 433 8.60 7.83 0.05
CA GLU A 433 9.67 7.20 -0.73
C GLU A 433 9.49 7.45 -2.24
N ARG A 434 10.57 7.83 -2.92
CA ARG A 434 10.59 8.02 -4.37
C ARG A 434 11.00 6.74 -5.10
N LEU A 435 10.57 6.62 -6.37
CA LEU A 435 10.88 5.47 -7.23
C LEU A 435 12.39 5.29 -7.52
N ASP A 436 13.17 6.37 -7.42
CA ASP A 436 14.62 6.39 -7.58
C ASP A 436 15.38 6.09 -6.27
N GLY A 437 14.66 5.79 -5.18
CA GLY A 437 15.22 5.54 -3.86
C GLY A 437 15.63 6.80 -3.09
N ALA A 438 15.43 8.00 -3.65
CA ALA A 438 15.66 9.24 -2.93
C ALA A 438 14.47 9.57 -2.00
N ASN A 439 14.70 10.43 -1.01
CA ASN A 439 13.69 10.83 -0.03
C ASN A 439 13.23 12.27 -0.27
N ILE A 440 11.92 12.53 -0.12
CA ILE A 440 11.34 13.87 -0.25
C ILE A 440 11.43 14.72 1.03
N TYR A 441 11.64 14.12 2.21
CA TYR A 441 11.73 14.86 3.48
C TYR A 441 12.70 16.06 3.44
N PRO A 442 13.92 15.96 2.85
CA PRO A 442 14.84 17.09 2.79
C PRO A 442 14.31 18.31 2.03
N LEU A 443 13.41 18.11 1.06
CA LEU A 443 12.80 19.20 0.30
C LEU A 443 11.82 20.03 1.15
N PHE A 444 11.35 19.48 2.27
CA PHE A 444 10.44 20.10 3.22
C PHE A 444 11.10 20.34 4.58
N ASP A 445 12.42 20.56 4.62
CA ASP A 445 13.20 20.75 5.87
C ASP A 445 13.13 19.59 6.87
N GLY A 446 12.72 18.40 6.42
CA GLY A 446 12.42 17.28 7.32
C GLY A 446 11.14 17.46 8.13
N VAL A 447 10.35 18.50 7.86
CA VAL A 447 9.11 18.80 8.59
C VAL A 447 7.96 17.97 8.02
N VAL A 448 7.58 16.92 8.76
CA VAL A 448 6.35 16.16 8.52
C VAL A 448 5.30 16.66 9.49
N ALA A 449 4.32 17.42 8.98
CA ALA A 449 3.25 17.97 9.81
C ALA A 449 2.34 16.87 10.36
N TRP A 450 2.07 15.86 9.54
CA TRP A 450 1.19 14.76 9.91
C TRP A 450 1.43 13.55 9.02
N GLU A 451 1.35 12.36 9.61
CA GLU A 451 1.51 11.09 8.91
C GLU A 451 0.47 10.08 9.40
N ARG A 452 -0.30 9.52 8.47
CA ARG A 452 -1.07 8.28 8.67
C ARG A 452 -1.02 7.41 7.43
N THR A 453 -0.64 6.17 7.66
CA THR A 453 -0.63 5.12 6.65
C THR A 453 -2.05 4.62 6.35
N LEU A 454 -2.18 3.88 5.23
CA LEU A 454 -3.44 3.27 4.82
C LEU A 454 -4.03 2.34 5.88
N LEU A 455 -3.20 1.53 6.55
CA LEU A 455 -3.67 0.60 7.59
C LEU A 455 -4.18 1.34 8.83
N GLU A 456 -3.55 2.44 9.21
CA GLU A 456 -3.99 3.24 10.35
C GLU A 456 -5.31 3.95 10.06
N ALA A 457 -5.48 4.48 8.84
CA ALA A 457 -6.73 5.09 8.41
C ALA A 457 -7.91 4.11 8.43
N ILE A 458 -7.67 2.82 8.13
CA ILE A 458 -8.67 1.75 8.29
C ILE A 458 -8.98 1.50 9.78
N ARG A 459 -7.95 1.40 10.63
CA ARG A 459 -8.14 1.13 12.08
C ARG A 459 -9.01 2.16 12.78
N VAL A 460 -8.90 3.42 12.39
CA VAL A 460 -9.72 4.51 12.97
C VAL A 460 -11.05 4.71 12.24
N GLY A 461 -11.37 3.88 11.23
CA GLY A 461 -12.65 3.89 10.54
C GLY A 461 -12.82 5.00 9.48
N TRP A 462 -11.74 5.66 9.06
CA TRP A 462 -11.81 6.67 7.98
C TRP A 462 -11.82 6.06 6.58
N LEU A 463 -11.45 4.79 6.48
CA LEU A 463 -11.52 3.96 5.27
C LEU A 463 -12.25 2.65 5.61
N VAL A 464 -12.91 2.05 4.63
CA VAL A 464 -13.44 0.68 4.81
C VAL A 464 -12.27 -0.32 4.89
N PRO A 465 -12.40 -1.43 5.64
CA PRO A 465 -11.44 -2.52 5.56
C PRO A 465 -11.40 -3.15 4.17
N PHE A 466 -10.36 -3.94 3.90
CA PHE A 466 -10.27 -4.74 2.69
C PHE A 466 -10.29 -6.24 3.01
N HIS A 467 -10.83 -7.02 2.08
CA HIS A 467 -10.66 -8.47 2.00
C HIS A 467 -9.79 -8.76 0.78
N TYR A 468 -8.52 -9.11 1.03
CA TYR A 468 -7.55 -9.38 0.00
C TYR A 468 -7.50 -10.89 -0.29
N PHE A 469 -7.55 -11.24 -1.58
CA PHE A 469 -7.50 -12.59 -2.09
C PHE A 469 -6.35 -12.72 -3.08
N GLY A 470 -5.27 -13.37 -2.64
CA GLY A 470 -4.17 -13.78 -3.51
C GLY A 470 -4.48 -15.12 -4.16
N VAL A 471 -4.77 -15.08 -5.46
CA VAL A 471 -5.00 -16.27 -6.30
C VAL A 471 -3.76 -16.56 -7.14
N PRO A 472 -3.51 -17.81 -7.55
CA PRO A 472 -2.26 -18.14 -8.24
C PRO A 472 -2.26 -17.59 -9.66
N ASP A 473 -1.20 -16.89 -10.06
CA ASP A 473 -0.98 -16.56 -11.47
C ASP A 473 -0.31 -17.75 -12.17
N PRO A 474 -0.92 -18.36 -13.20
CA PRO A 474 -0.31 -19.47 -13.94
C PRO A 474 0.90 -19.05 -14.79
N VAL A 475 1.24 -17.76 -14.83
CA VAL A 475 2.45 -17.25 -15.48
C VAL A 475 3.70 -17.56 -14.64
N ASP A 476 4.64 -18.27 -15.26
CA ASP A 476 5.99 -18.44 -14.72
C ASP A 476 6.88 -17.24 -15.11
N TYR A 477 6.96 -16.26 -14.22
CA TYR A 477 7.74 -15.03 -14.39
C TYR A 477 9.26 -15.27 -14.39
N SER A 478 9.73 -16.44 -13.94
CA SER A 478 11.17 -16.78 -13.94
C SER A 478 11.72 -17.00 -15.36
N LYS A 479 10.84 -17.29 -16.32
CA LYS A 479 11.17 -17.48 -17.74
C LYS A 479 11.15 -16.20 -18.55
N LEU A 480 10.67 -15.09 -17.98
CA LEU A 480 10.62 -13.80 -18.65
C LEU A 480 11.96 -13.08 -18.54
N THR A 481 12.33 -12.35 -19.59
CA THR A 481 13.57 -11.57 -19.60
C THR A 481 13.46 -10.41 -18.61
N ALA A 482 14.30 -10.40 -17.57
CA ALA A 482 14.33 -9.31 -16.60
C ALA A 482 14.99 -8.05 -17.19
N THR A 483 14.42 -6.88 -16.90
CA THR A 483 14.94 -5.57 -17.34
C THR A 483 14.98 -4.59 -16.17
N ARG A 484 15.57 -3.41 -16.39
CA ARG A 484 15.50 -2.27 -15.45
C ARG A 484 14.27 -1.38 -15.66
N GLY A 485 13.33 -1.81 -16.51
CA GLY A 485 12.11 -1.05 -16.82
C GLY A 485 11.09 -1.05 -15.67
N PRO A 486 10.00 -0.26 -15.78
CA PRO A 486 9.00 -0.06 -14.70
C PRO A 486 8.29 -1.35 -14.26
N THR A 487 8.18 -2.33 -15.16
CA THR A 487 7.57 -3.64 -14.90
C THR A 487 8.59 -4.66 -14.40
N GLY A 488 9.89 -4.37 -14.50
CA GLY A 488 10.99 -5.30 -14.20
C GLY A 488 11.22 -6.38 -15.27
N TYR A 489 10.45 -6.38 -16.36
CA TYR A 489 10.51 -7.38 -17.44
C TYR A 489 10.55 -6.71 -18.81
N ARG A 490 10.90 -7.48 -19.85
CA ARG A 490 10.79 -7.03 -21.24
C ARG A 490 9.32 -7.00 -21.64
N ASP A 491 8.85 -5.88 -22.16
CA ASP A 491 7.41 -5.64 -22.39
C ASP A 491 6.78 -6.68 -23.33
N ASP A 492 7.44 -7.04 -24.43
CA ASP A 492 6.94 -8.06 -25.38
C ASP A 492 6.74 -9.43 -24.72
N ASP A 493 7.70 -9.87 -23.88
CA ASP A 493 7.63 -11.16 -23.18
C ASP A 493 6.49 -11.16 -22.16
N LEU A 494 6.31 -10.03 -21.47
CA LEU A 494 5.28 -9.86 -20.46
C LEU A 494 3.88 -9.81 -21.09
N GLU A 495 3.70 -9.04 -22.16
CA GLU A 495 2.42 -8.95 -22.88
C GLU A 495 1.98 -10.32 -23.42
N ALA A 496 2.88 -11.05 -24.08
CA ALA A 496 2.59 -12.40 -24.57
C ALA A 496 2.22 -13.35 -23.43
N ALA A 497 2.82 -13.19 -22.24
CA ALA A 497 2.47 -13.95 -21.06
C ALA A 497 1.07 -13.63 -20.52
N MET A 498 0.67 -12.36 -20.54
CA MET A 498 -0.63 -11.91 -20.04
C MET A 498 -1.79 -12.34 -20.94
N LEU A 499 -1.56 -12.46 -22.25
CA LEU A 499 -2.57 -12.82 -23.26
C LEU A 499 -2.90 -14.33 -23.30
N ARG A 500 -2.28 -15.16 -22.46
CA ARG A 500 -2.52 -16.61 -22.45
C ARG A 500 -3.93 -16.97 -21.95
N GLY A 501 -4.59 -17.88 -22.66
CA GLY A 501 -5.93 -18.38 -22.31
C GLY A 501 -6.03 -18.90 -20.88
N ALA A 502 -5.11 -19.77 -20.46
CA ALA A 502 -5.09 -20.33 -19.10
C ALA A 502 -5.06 -19.26 -17.98
N ARG A 503 -4.42 -18.11 -18.23
CA ARG A 503 -4.44 -16.98 -17.29
C ARG A 503 -5.79 -16.27 -17.28
N THR A 504 -6.38 -16.09 -18.45
CA THR A 504 -7.72 -15.51 -18.60
C THR A 504 -8.77 -16.35 -17.90
N ASP A 505 -8.69 -17.68 -18.04
CA ASP A 505 -9.58 -18.63 -17.37
C ASP A 505 -9.44 -18.53 -15.84
N CYS A 506 -8.22 -18.37 -15.34
CA CYS A 506 -7.97 -18.15 -13.91
C CYS A 506 -8.61 -16.84 -13.42
N VAL A 507 -8.50 -15.74 -14.18
CA VAL A 507 -9.17 -14.47 -13.85
C VAL A 507 -10.69 -14.63 -13.79
N LEU A 508 -11.29 -15.29 -14.79
CA LEU A 508 -12.73 -15.51 -14.83
C LEU A 508 -13.21 -16.40 -13.68
N ALA A 509 -12.49 -17.49 -13.39
CA ALA A 509 -12.79 -18.37 -12.27
C ALA A 509 -12.71 -17.63 -10.92
N ALA A 510 -11.68 -16.80 -10.75
CA ALA A 510 -11.53 -15.99 -9.56
C ALA A 510 -12.65 -14.94 -9.42
N LEU A 511 -13.08 -14.29 -10.51
CA LEU A 511 -14.19 -13.32 -10.46
C LEU A 511 -15.56 -13.95 -10.24
N ALA A 512 -15.73 -15.21 -10.64
CA ALA A 512 -16.95 -15.99 -10.44
C ALA A 512 -17.08 -16.57 -9.02
N ASP A 513 -16.00 -16.61 -8.25
CA ASP A 513 -16.02 -17.08 -6.87
C ASP A 513 -16.90 -16.17 -5.99
N PRO A 514 -17.94 -16.71 -5.32
CA PRO A 514 -18.81 -15.91 -4.46
C PRO A 514 -18.09 -15.19 -3.32
N ARG A 515 -16.92 -15.67 -2.89
CA ARG A 515 -16.07 -15.02 -1.87
C ARG A 515 -15.46 -13.72 -2.38
N HIS A 516 -15.32 -13.57 -3.70
CA HIS A 516 -14.74 -12.40 -4.37
C HIS A 516 -15.83 -11.47 -4.95
N ALA A 517 -17.00 -11.43 -4.30
CA ALA A 517 -18.13 -10.62 -4.74
C ALA A 517 -17.79 -9.11 -4.79
N GLY A 518 -18.42 -8.43 -5.74
CA GLY A 518 -18.32 -6.99 -5.93
C GLY A 518 -19.13 -6.57 -7.16
N THR A 519 -19.72 -5.39 -7.08
CA THR A 519 -20.66 -4.86 -8.09
C THR A 519 -20.05 -3.77 -8.96
N ARG A 520 -19.04 -3.03 -8.45
CA ARG A 520 -18.32 -1.98 -9.18
C ARG A 520 -16.83 -2.28 -9.11
N SER A 521 -16.29 -2.81 -10.21
CA SER A 521 -14.93 -3.32 -10.27
C SER A 521 -13.98 -2.38 -11.03
N LEU A 522 -12.76 -2.17 -10.51
CA LEU A 522 -11.63 -1.65 -11.29
C LEU A 522 -10.63 -2.75 -11.57
N VAL A 523 -10.25 -2.91 -12.84
CA VAL A 523 -9.31 -3.96 -13.30
C VAL A 523 -8.07 -3.31 -13.89
N PHE A 524 -6.91 -3.61 -13.32
CA PHE A 524 -5.62 -3.02 -13.72
C PHE A 524 -4.78 -4.00 -14.56
N CYS A 525 -4.54 -3.65 -15.82
CA CYS A 525 -3.77 -4.45 -16.78
C CYS A 525 -2.38 -3.84 -17.05
N VAL A 526 -1.50 -4.61 -17.72
CA VAL A 526 -0.10 -4.20 -18.01
C VAL A 526 0.04 -3.36 -19.28
N SER A 527 -0.82 -3.59 -20.27
CA SER A 527 -0.73 -3.00 -21.60
C SER A 527 -2.12 -2.89 -22.22
N ILE A 528 -2.24 -2.10 -23.30
CA ILE A 528 -3.49 -1.90 -24.03
C ILE A 528 -4.02 -3.23 -24.57
N ALA A 529 -3.15 -4.04 -25.19
CA ALA A 529 -3.55 -5.34 -25.73
C ALA A 529 -4.08 -6.27 -24.63
N HIS A 530 -3.43 -6.30 -23.46
CA HIS A 530 -3.93 -7.07 -22.32
C HIS A 530 -5.28 -6.54 -21.83
N ALA A 531 -5.46 -5.22 -21.71
CA ALA A 531 -6.74 -4.63 -21.29
C ALA A 531 -7.89 -4.95 -22.25
N GLU A 532 -7.66 -4.86 -23.56
CA GLU A 532 -8.67 -5.22 -24.56
C GLU A 532 -9.02 -6.71 -24.52
N HIS A 533 -8.00 -7.58 -24.40
CA HIS A 533 -8.20 -9.02 -24.26
C HIS A 533 -9.00 -9.38 -23.01
N THR A 534 -8.65 -8.79 -21.86
CA THR A 534 -9.39 -8.97 -20.61
C THR A 534 -10.81 -8.44 -20.74
N ALA A 535 -11.02 -7.23 -21.27
CA ALA A 535 -12.35 -6.67 -21.46
C ALA A 535 -13.23 -7.54 -22.37
N LYS A 536 -12.65 -8.12 -23.43
CA LYS A 536 -13.35 -9.07 -24.30
C LYS A 536 -13.75 -10.34 -23.55
N ALA A 537 -12.86 -10.91 -22.75
CA ALA A 537 -13.15 -12.10 -21.94
C ALA A 537 -14.27 -11.83 -20.91
N LEU A 538 -14.21 -10.70 -20.20
CA LEU A 538 -15.23 -10.32 -19.21
C LEU A 538 -16.61 -10.08 -19.85
N ARG A 539 -16.66 -9.45 -21.03
CA ARG A 539 -17.91 -9.32 -21.79
C ARG A 539 -18.46 -10.67 -22.24
N GLY A 540 -17.58 -11.59 -22.64
CA GLY A 540 -17.96 -12.98 -22.95
C GLY A 540 -18.57 -13.71 -21.76
N ALA A 541 -18.15 -13.35 -20.55
CA ALA A 541 -18.74 -13.81 -19.28
C ALA A 541 -19.97 -12.97 -18.84
N SER A 542 -20.60 -12.23 -19.76
CA SER A 542 -21.81 -11.42 -19.53
C SER A 542 -21.66 -10.25 -18.55
N MET A 543 -20.43 -9.77 -18.30
CA MET A 543 -20.22 -8.55 -17.52
C MET A 543 -20.32 -7.29 -18.39
N ARG A 544 -20.92 -6.22 -17.86
CA ARG A 544 -20.96 -4.90 -18.52
C ARG A 544 -19.64 -4.18 -18.27
N VAL A 545 -18.78 -4.14 -19.30
CA VAL A 545 -17.38 -3.68 -19.15
C VAL A 545 -17.00 -2.59 -20.15
N ALA A 546 -16.44 -1.50 -19.64
CA ALA A 546 -15.73 -0.50 -20.43
C ALA A 546 -14.20 -0.72 -20.37
N CYS A 547 -13.50 -0.49 -21.47
CA CYS A 547 -12.04 -0.50 -21.53
C CYS A 547 -11.53 0.93 -21.72
N VAL A 548 -10.68 1.43 -20.82
CA VAL A 548 -10.18 2.81 -20.82
C VAL A 548 -8.65 2.79 -20.92
N HIS A 549 -8.11 3.37 -21.98
CA HIS A 549 -6.68 3.49 -22.27
C HIS A 549 -6.39 4.69 -23.16
N SER A 550 -5.11 4.96 -23.47
CA SER A 550 -4.65 6.08 -24.30
C SER A 550 -4.71 5.85 -25.82
N GLY A 551 -5.15 4.66 -26.25
CA GLY A 551 -5.17 4.26 -27.66
C GLY A 551 -6.48 4.57 -28.39
N PRO A 552 -6.51 4.47 -29.73
CA PRO A 552 -7.74 4.60 -30.51
C PRO A 552 -8.75 3.51 -30.11
N GLY A 553 -10.04 3.87 -30.06
CA GLY A 553 -11.12 2.94 -29.67
C GLY A 553 -11.38 2.84 -28.16
N ALA A 554 -10.61 3.54 -27.32
CA ALA A 554 -10.85 3.60 -25.89
C ALA A 554 -12.23 4.20 -25.54
N ALA A 555 -12.87 3.66 -24.51
CA ALA A 555 -14.09 4.26 -23.96
C ALA A 555 -13.76 5.63 -23.35
N ALA A 556 -14.66 6.60 -23.54
CA ALA A 556 -14.50 7.92 -22.94
C ALA A 556 -14.47 7.81 -21.42
N ARG A 557 -13.34 8.19 -20.81
CA ARG A 557 -13.06 8.05 -19.37
C ARG A 557 -14.18 8.59 -18.49
N GLY A 558 -14.64 9.82 -18.75
CA GLY A 558 -15.72 10.47 -17.99
C GLY A 558 -17.01 9.66 -18.00
N ARG A 559 -17.49 9.29 -19.20
CA ARG A 559 -18.69 8.46 -19.37
C ARG A 559 -18.57 7.10 -18.67
N ALA A 560 -17.42 6.43 -18.81
CA ALA A 560 -17.20 5.14 -18.15
C ALA A 560 -17.27 5.25 -16.63
N LEU A 561 -16.71 6.31 -16.03
CA LEU A 561 -16.79 6.56 -14.59
C LEU A 561 -18.23 6.86 -14.15
N ASP A 562 -18.97 7.66 -14.90
CA ASP A 562 -20.38 7.97 -14.60
C ASP A 562 -21.28 6.74 -14.72
N ASP A 563 -21.04 5.89 -15.72
CA ASP A 563 -21.75 4.63 -15.88
C ASP A 563 -21.43 3.63 -14.77
N LEU A 564 -20.17 3.59 -14.29
CA LEU A 564 -19.78 2.77 -13.15
C LEU A 564 -20.44 3.28 -11.85
N ARG A 565 -20.44 4.60 -11.60
CA ARG A 565 -21.14 5.23 -10.46
C ARG A 565 -22.62 4.88 -10.46
N ALA A 566 -23.27 5.01 -11.63
CA ALA A 566 -24.69 4.72 -11.79
C ALA A 566 -25.02 3.21 -11.77
N GLY A 567 -24.03 2.32 -11.70
CA GLY A 567 -24.25 0.87 -11.76
C GLY A 567 -24.70 0.38 -13.14
N ARG A 568 -24.46 1.14 -14.21
CA ARG A 568 -24.65 0.74 -15.61
C ARG A 568 -23.50 -0.15 -16.12
N LEU A 569 -22.32 -0.04 -15.51
CA LEU A 569 -21.18 -0.93 -15.71
C LEU A 569 -20.88 -1.74 -14.44
N ASP A 570 -20.41 -2.97 -14.63
CA ASP A 570 -19.94 -3.85 -13.55
C ASP A 570 -18.41 -3.71 -13.36
N ALA A 571 -17.69 -3.37 -14.43
CA ALA A 571 -16.24 -3.20 -14.38
C ALA A 571 -15.72 -2.14 -15.36
N ILE A 572 -14.63 -1.48 -14.98
CA ILE A 572 -13.76 -0.76 -15.91
C ILE A 572 -12.39 -1.42 -15.93
N VAL A 573 -11.93 -1.78 -17.12
CA VAL A 573 -10.58 -2.31 -17.37
C VAL A 573 -9.69 -1.18 -17.86
N ALA A 574 -8.50 -1.03 -17.28
CA ALA A 574 -7.62 0.08 -17.61
C ALA A 574 -6.12 -0.22 -17.52
N VAL A 575 -5.36 0.66 -18.17
CA VAL A 575 -3.90 0.66 -18.21
C VAL A 575 -3.42 2.07 -17.84
N ASP A 576 -2.74 2.23 -16.71
CA ASP A 576 -2.06 3.46 -16.24
C ASP A 576 -2.87 4.77 -16.10
N VAL A 577 -4.10 4.83 -16.61
CA VAL A 577 -5.01 6.00 -16.60
C VAL A 577 -5.72 6.16 -15.24
N PHE A 578 -5.71 5.12 -14.41
CA PHE A 578 -6.45 5.03 -13.15
C PHE A 578 -5.56 4.80 -11.93
N ASN A 579 -4.25 4.92 -12.07
CA ASN A 579 -3.36 4.92 -10.89
C ASN A 579 -3.67 6.13 -10.00
N GLU A 580 -4.13 7.23 -10.59
CA GLU A 580 -4.42 8.51 -9.91
C GLU A 580 -5.71 9.18 -10.40
N GLY A 581 -6.27 10.05 -9.56
CA GLY A 581 -7.39 10.92 -9.94
C GLY A 581 -8.68 10.21 -10.32
N ILE A 582 -9.09 9.16 -9.59
CA ILE A 582 -10.45 8.60 -9.66
C ILE A 582 -11.19 8.96 -8.38
N ASP A 583 -12.40 9.46 -8.50
CA ASP A 583 -13.30 9.72 -7.38
C ASP A 583 -14.64 8.98 -7.56
N VAL A 584 -14.67 7.70 -7.20
CA VAL A 584 -15.85 6.82 -7.24
C VAL A 584 -15.87 6.02 -5.93
N PRO A 585 -16.50 6.53 -4.86
CA PRO A 585 -16.58 5.83 -3.57
C PRO A 585 -17.27 4.46 -3.64
N GLU A 586 -18.16 4.28 -4.62
CA GLU A 586 -18.96 3.07 -4.87
C GLU A 586 -18.13 1.85 -5.28
N ILE A 587 -16.87 2.02 -5.69
CA ILE A 587 -15.99 0.89 -6.06
C ILE A 587 -15.83 -0.05 -4.87
N ASP A 588 -16.33 -1.27 -5.02
CA ASP A 588 -16.30 -2.31 -3.99
C ASP A 588 -15.40 -3.50 -4.37
N ARG A 589 -14.82 -3.50 -5.58
CA ARG A 589 -13.84 -4.50 -6.01
C ARG A 589 -12.68 -3.91 -6.81
N VAL A 590 -11.45 -4.32 -6.48
CA VAL A 590 -10.23 -4.00 -7.22
C VAL A 590 -9.56 -5.30 -7.67
N VAL A 591 -9.20 -5.39 -8.94
CA VAL A 591 -8.60 -6.57 -9.56
C VAL A 591 -7.23 -6.19 -10.13
N LEU A 592 -6.17 -6.80 -9.59
CA LEU A 592 -4.79 -6.52 -9.92
C LEU A 592 -4.27 -7.62 -10.87
N LEU A 593 -4.25 -7.33 -12.17
CA LEU A 593 -3.78 -8.25 -13.21
C LEU A 593 -2.37 -7.93 -13.71
N ARG A 594 -1.69 -6.95 -13.11
CA ARG A 594 -0.32 -6.59 -13.46
C ARG A 594 0.65 -6.93 -12.32
N PRO A 595 1.89 -7.35 -12.63
CA PRO A 595 2.97 -7.35 -11.65
C PRO A 595 3.30 -5.90 -11.28
N THR A 596 2.66 -5.37 -10.24
CA THR A 596 2.91 -4.01 -9.76
C THR A 596 4.22 -3.99 -8.98
N ASP A 597 5.31 -3.52 -9.60
CA ASP A 597 6.63 -3.45 -8.95
C ASP A 597 6.72 -2.28 -7.95
N SER A 598 5.90 -1.24 -8.08
CA SER A 598 5.94 -0.09 -7.15
C SER A 598 4.98 -0.28 -5.95
N PRO A 599 5.48 -0.28 -4.69
CA PRO A 599 4.66 -0.19 -3.47
C PRO A 599 3.65 0.97 -3.51
N THR A 600 4.10 2.12 -4.01
CA THR A 600 3.28 3.31 -4.16
C THR A 600 2.09 3.07 -5.08
N VAL A 601 2.33 2.53 -6.28
CA VAL A 601 1.27 2.26 -7.24
C VAL A 601 0.27 1.24 -6.68
N PHE A 602 0.77 0.21 -5.97
CA PHE A 602 -0.09 -0.80 -5.35
C PHE A 602 -1.04 -0.18 -4.30
N LEU A 603 -0.51 0.62 -3.36
CA LEU A 603 -1.33 1.31 -2.36
C LEU A 603 -2.27 2.35 -2.98
N GLN A 604 -1.84 3.05 -4.03
CA GLN A 604 -2.67 3.99 -4.76
C GLN A 604 -3.87 3.29 -5.43
N GLN A 605 -3.64 2.13 -6.05
CA GLN A 605 -4.68 1.34 -6.74
C GLN A 605 -5.73 0.82 -5.76
N ILE A 606 -5.30 0.18 -4.66
CA ILE A 606 -6.23 -0.33 -3.64
C ILE A 606 -6.97 0.83 -2.97
N GLY A 607 -6.27 1.93 -2.66
CA GLY A 607 -6.87 3.11 -2.01
C GLY A 607 -7.99 3.79 -2.80
N ARG A 608 -8.13 3.53 -4.10
CA ARG A 608 -9.31 4.01 -4.87
C ARG A 608 -10.61 3.35 -4.40
N GLY A 609 -10.53 2.10 -3.97
CA GLY A 609 -11.65 1.31 -3.48
C GLY A 609 -11.86 1.36 -1.97
N LEU A 610 -11.01 2.04 -1.18
CA LEU A 610 -11.12 2.04 0.29
C LEU A 610 -12.00 3.17 0.85
N ARG A 611 -12.51 4.06 0.00
CA ARG A 611 -13.38 5.15 0.43
C ARG A 611 -14.67 4.63 1.05
N LEU A 612 -15.15 5.33 2.07
CA LEU A 612 -16.45 5.11 2.69
C LEU A 612 -17.58 5.40 1.69
N HIS A 613 -18.60 4.55 1.67
CA HIS A 613 -19.82 4.75 0.90
C HIS A 613 -20.99 4.05 1.60
N PRO A 614 -22.21 4.62 1.62
CA PRO A 614 -23.38 3.96 2.20
C PRO A 614 -23.59 2.54 1.64
N GLY A 615 -23.77 1.56 2.53
CA GLY A 615 -23.96 0.15 2.15
C GLY A 615 -22.68 -0.62 1.81
N LYS A 616 -21.51 0.03 1.80
CA LYS A 616 -20.22 -0.61 1.57
C LYS A 616 -19.52 -0.92 2.88
N THR A 617 -19.28 -2.20 3.16
CA THR A 617 -18.67 -2.68 4.41
C THR A 617 -17.18 -2.98 4.27
N ALA A 618 -16.74 -3.43 3.10
CA ALA A 618 -15.34 -3.74 2.81
C ALA A 618 -15.04 -3.58 1.30
N LEU A 619 -13.76 -3.48 0.97
CA LEU A 619 -13.24 -3.58 -0.39
C LEU A 619 -12.75 -5.00 -0.67
N THR A 620 -13.27 -5.65 -1.71
CA THR A 620 -12.70 -6.91 -2.21
C THR A 620 -11.47 -6.59 -3.09
N VAL A 621 -10.30 -7.11 -2.75
CA VAL A 621 -9.08 -6.99 -3.56
C VAL A 621 -8.70 -8.36 -4.09
N LEU A 622 -8.67 -8.53 -5.41
CA LEU A 622 -8.24 -9.76 -6.07
C LEU A 622 -6.87 -9.53 -6.72
N ASP A 623 -5.86 -10.29 -6.33
CA ASP A 623 -4.49 -10.18 -6.84
C ASP A 623 -4.03 -11.52 -7.40
N LEU A 624 -3.64 -11.54 -8.68
CA LEU A 624 -3.00 -12.71 -9.29
C LEU A 624 -1.53 -12.75 -8.86
N VAL A 625 -1.23 -13.58 -7.86
CA VAL A 625 0.08 -13.72 -7.25
C VAL A 625 0.89 -14.78 -8.01
N GLY A 626 1.86 -14.33 -8.80
CA GLY A 626 2.89 -15.18 -9.42
C GLY A 626 4.26 -15.08 -8.74
N ASN A 627 5.24 -15.85 -9.22
CA ASN A 627 6.64 -15.84 -8.78
C ASN A 627 7.45 -14.60 -9.25
N HIS A 628 6.86 -13.41 -9.16
CA HIS A 628 7.48 -12.14 -9.54
C HIS A 628 8.10 -11.42 -8.33
N ARG A 629 9.16 -10.64 -8.57
CA ARG A 629 10.15 -10.22 -7.55
C ARG A 629 9.60 -9.53 -6.30
N ARG A 630 8.42 -8.88 -6.37
CA ARG A 630 7.86 -8.05 -5.30
C ARG A 630 6.51 -8.50 -4.75
N ALA A 631 6.06 -9.72 -5.05
CA ALA A 631 4.86 -10.27 -4.41
C ALA A 631 4.94 -10.20 -2.87
N ARG A 632 6.13 -10.42 -2.30
CA ARG A 632 6.42 -10.32 -0.86
C ARG A 632 6.16 -8.91 -0.31
N ALA A 633 6.74 -7.90 -0.95
CA ALA A 633 6.63 -6.51 -0.49
C ALA A 633 5.18 -6.05 -0.41
N ARG A 634 4.31 -6.51 -1.34
CA ARG A 634 2.88 -6.20 -1.30
C ARG A 634 2.19 -6.76 -0.06
N LEU A 635 2.50 -7.98 0.35
CA LEU A 635 1.93 -8.59 1.56
C LEU A 635 2.39 -7.88 2.85
N GLU A 636 3.65 -7.45 2.89
CA GLU A 636 4.18 -6.64 4.00
C GLU A 636 3.40 -5.32 4.16
N LEU A 637 3.08 -4.64 3.05
CA LEU A 637 2.26 -3.42 3.05
C LEU A 637 0.83 -3.64 3.56
N LEU A 638 0.31 -4.86 3.45
CA LEU A 638 -1.01 -5.24 3.99
C LEU A 638 -0.92 -5.66 5.48
N GLY A 639 0.28 -5.72 6.04
CA GLY A 639 0.55 -6.07 7.43
C GLY A 639 0.86 -7.55 7.67
N VAL A 640 1.13 -8.33 6.61
CA VAL A 640 1.52 -9.74 6.69
C VAL A 640 3.05 -9.85 6.70
N SER A 641 3.61 -10.44 7.75
CA SER A 641 5.07 -10.59 7.89
C SER A 641 5.61 -11.84 7.20
N SER A 642 6.88 -11.81 6.81
CA SER A 642 7.56 -12.99 6.25
C SER A 642 7.59 -14.17 7.21
N ASP A 643 7.71 -13.94 8.51
CA ASP A 643 7.71 -15.01 9.51
C ASP A 643 6.37 -15.77 9.52
N GLU A 644 5.26 -15.07 9.31
CA GLU A 644 3.93 -15.69 9.22
C GLU A 644 3.78 -16.52 7.94
N ILE A 645 4.25 -15.99 6.81
CA ILE A 645 4.25 -16.72 5.53
C ILE A 645 5.13 -17.98 5.63
N ALA A 646 6.29 -17.88 6.27
CA ALA A 646 7.21 -19.00 6.47
C ALA A 646 6.61 -20.08 7.38
N ARG A 647 5.89 -19.69 8.44
CA ARG A 647 5.29 -20.62 9.42
C ARG A 647 3.96 -21.25 8.99
N ALA A 648 3.30 -20.71 7.97
CA ALA A 648 2.02 -21.24 7.51
C ALA A 648 2.13 -22.74 7.14
N PRO A 649 1.08 -23.56 7.35
CA PRO A 649 1.14 -24.96 6.94
C PRO A 649 1.26 -25.09 5.40
N PRO A 650 2.12 -25.99 4.88
CA PRO A 650 2.14 -26.28 3.45
C PRO A 650 0.80 -26.88 3.00
N ASN A 651 0.42 -26.62 1.75
CA ASN A 651 -0.85 -27.08 1.13
C ASN A 651 -2.15 -26.56 1.79
N ALA A 652 -2.07 -25.59 2.71
CA ALA A 652 -3.23 -24.97 3.33
C ALA A 652 -3.49 -23.57 2.75
N THR A 653 -4.76 -23.17 2.71
CA THR A 653 -5.11 -21.77 2.45
C THR A 653 -4.65 -20.95 3.65
N TYR A 654 -3.80 -19.95 3.40
CA TYR A 654 -3.45 -18.98 4.43
C TYR A 654 -4.60 -17.99 4.57
N ALA A 655 -5.08 -17.77 5.79
CA ALA A 655 -6.09 -16.77 6.08
C ALA A 655 -5.69 -16.02 7.35
N ARG A 656 -5.73 -14.68 7.29
CA ARG A 656 -5.49 -13.81 8.44
C ARG A 656 -6.58 -12.75 8.49
N GLN A 657 -7.17 -12.59 9.66
CA GLN A 657 -8.17 -11.57 9.95
C GLN A 657 -7.68 -10.69 11.11
N TRP A 658 -7.93 -9.39 11.01
CA TRP A 658 -7.61 -8.42 12.05
C TRP A 658 -8.91 -7.87 12.69
N ASN A 659 -8.78 -7.36 13.92
CA ASN A 659 -9.92 -6.77 14.66
C ASN A 659 -10.51 -5.52 13.98
N ASP A 660 -9.77 -4.90 13.05
CA ASP A 660 -10.23 -3.76 12.25
C ASP A 660 -11.00 -4.19 10.99
N GLY A 661 -11.35 -5.47 10.86
CA GLY A 661 -12.14 -6.02 9.75
C GLY A 661 -11.34 -6.35 8.50
N ARG A 662 -10.03 -6.11 8.48
CA ARG A 662 -9.19 -6.51 7.33
C ARG A 662 -9.04 -8.02 7.28
N GLU A 663 -8.95 -8.55 6.06
CA GLU A 663 -8.69 -9.96 5.80
C GLU A 663 -7.67 -10.14 4.67
N VAL A 664 -6.81 -11.14 4.81
CA VAL A 664 -5.88 -11.60 3.75
C VAL A 664 -6.00 -13.10 3.62
N HIS A 665 -6.35 -13.56 2.42
CA HIS A 665 -6.49 -14.95 2.04
C HIS A 665 -5.50 -15.25 0.90
N LEU A 666 -4.71 -16.31 1.01
CA LEU A 666 -3.84 -16.80 -0.07
C LEU A 666 -4.15 -18.27 -0.31
N THR A 667 -4.39 -18.65 -1.57
CA THR A 667 -4.50 -20.07 -1.92
C THR A 667 -3.17 -20.79 -1.67
N PRO A 668 -3.17 -22.12 -1.50
CA PRO A 668 -1.93 -22.88 -1.32
C PRO A 668 -0.86 -22.59 -2.38
N GLU A 669 -1.28 -22.50 -3.64
CA GLU A 669 -0.38 -22.26 -4.78
C GLU A 669 0.17 -20.82 -4.76
N ALA A 670 -0.67 -19.84 -4.40
CA ALA A 670 -0.23 -18.45 -4.23
C ALA A 670 0.77 -18.31 -3.08
N LEU A 671 0.52 -19.00 -1.95
CA LEU A 671 1.43 -19.06 -0.81
C LEU A 671 2.78 -19.68 -1.20
N ASP A 672 2.76 -20.77 -1.97
CA ASP A 672 3.99 -21.41 -2.44
C ASP A 672 4.78 -20.54 -3.41
N ALA A 673 4.11 -19.77 -4.28
CA ALA A 673 4.75 -18.78 -5.15
C ALA A 673 5.47 -17.69 -4.34
N VAL A 674 4.84 -17.17 -3.29
CA VAL A 674 5.46 -16.19 -2.36
C VAL A 674 6.67 -16.81 -1.65
N ARG A 675 6.55 -18.03 -1.14
CA ARG A 675 7.65 -18.75 -0.48
C ARG A 675 8.82 -19.04 -1.42
N ALA A 676 8.57 -19.31 -2.69
CA ALA A 676 9.63 -19.47 -3.68
C ALA A 676 10.44 -18.18 -3.83
N ILE A 677 9.77 -17.02 -3.82
CA ILE A 677 10.41 -15.70 -3.83
C ILE A 677 11.20 -15.47 -2.54
N GLU A 678 10.64 -15.79 -1.36
CA GLU A 678 11.36 -15.66 -0.08
C GLU A 678 12.63 -16.50 -0.06
N ARG A 679 12.56 -17.76 -0.51
CA ARG A 679 13.74 -18.64 -0.63
C ARG A 679 14.79 -18.06 -1.58
N ALA A 680 14.37 -17.47 -2.69
CA ALA A 680 15.28 -16.80 -3.63
C ALA A 680 15.90 -15.52 -3.05
N ALA A 681 15.11 -14.71 -2.34
CA ALA A 681 15.51 -13.46 -1.70
C ALA A 681 16.39 -13.66 -0.45
N GLN A 682 16.28 -14.81 0.22
CA GLN A 682 17.13 -15.20 1.34
C GLN A 682 18.34 -16.06 0.92
N GLY A 683 18.48 -16.31 -0.39
CA GLY A 683 19.55 -17.13 -0.93
C GLY A 683 20.94 -16.54 -0.68
N PRO A 684 22.01 -17.37 -0.73
CA PRO A 684 23.38 -16.91 -0.50
C PRO A 684 23.80 -15.72 -1.37
N ARG A 685 23.27 -15.62 -2.59
CA ARG A 685 23.51 -14.50 -3.52
C ARG A 685 23.00 -13.17 -2.94
N ALA A 686 21.74 -13.13 -2.51
CA ALA A 686 21.11 -11.91 -1.97
C ALA A 686 21.72 -11.49 -0.63
N ARG A 687 22.03 -12.46 0.25
CA ARG A 687 22.74 -12.21 1.52
C ARG A 687 24.09 -11.54 1.31
N LEU A 688 24.85 -11.94 0.29
CA LEU A 688 26.15 -11.35 -0.04
C LEU A 688 26.00 -9.90 -0.54
N VAL A 689 25.07 -9.65 -1.47
CA VAL A 689 24.83 -8.30 -2.00
C VAL A 689 24.36 -7.35 -0.89
N ALA A 690 23.38 -7.78 -0.09
CA ALA A 690 22.86 -6.97 1.02
C ALA A 690 23.93 -6.66 2.06
N ALA A 691 24.80 -7.62 2.38
CA ALA A 691 25.90 -7.39 3.33
C ALA A 691 26.94 -6.40 2.79
N VAL A 692 27.28 -6.47 1.50
CA VAL A 692 28.18 -5.51 0.85
C VAL A 692 27.59 -4.10 0.89
N GLN A 693 26.31 -3.94 0.51
CA GLN A 693 25.65 -2.64 0.49
C GLN A 693 25.47 -2.04 1.89
N ALA A 694 25.10 -2.86 2.88
CA ALA A 694 24.96 -2.41 4.27
C ALA A 694 26.29 -1.92 4.85
N LEU A 695 27.36 -2.71 4.70
CA LEU A 695 28.69 -2.32 5.18
C LEU A 695 29.22 -1.08 4.43
N HIS A 696 28.83 -0.88 3.18
CA HIS A 696 29.18 0.33 2.44
C HIS A 696 28.47 1.57 2.99
N ALA A 697 27.18 1.45 3.31
CA ALA A 697 26.40 2.52 3.92
C ALA A 697 26.93 2.93 5.30
N ASP A 698 27.45 1.96 6.08
CA ASP A 698 28.05 2.18 7.40
C ASP A 698 29.44 2.84 7.34
N GLY A 699 30.06 2.93 6.15
CA GLY A 699 31.31 3.68 5.94
C GLY A 699 32.27 3.04 4.94
N GLY A 700 32.38 3.64 3.75
CA GLY A 700 33.45 3.36 2.77
C GLY A 700 33.36 2.01 2.06
N ARG A 701 34.36 1.65 1.24
CA ARG A 701 34.39 0.36 0.53
C ARG A 701 34.53 -0.79 1.55
N PRO A 702 33.60 -1.77 1.59
CA PRO A 702 33.68 -2.88 2.53
C PRO A 702 34.84 -3.82 2.19
N SER A 703 35.46 -4.40 3.22
CA SER A 703 36.47 -5.44 3.03
C SER A 703 35.84 -6.82 2.87
N LEU A 704 36.48 -7.69 2.10
CA LEU A 704 36.05 -9.09 1.95
C LEU A 704 35.86 -9.78 3.32
N THR A 705 36.79 -9.58 4.25
CA THR A 705 36.72 -10.15 5.60
C THR A 705 35.48 -9.71 6.37
N ALA A 706 35.11 -8.43 6.29
CA ALA A 706 33.90 -7.91 6.95
C ALA A 706 32.63 -8.57 6.40
N VAL A 707 32.55 -8.75 5.08
CA VAL A 707 31.41 -9.43 4.44
C VAL A 707 31.34 -10.91 4.83
N LEU A 708 32.47 -11.62 4.83
CA LEU A 708 32.52 -13.04 5.24
C LEU A 708 32.18 -13.23 6.72
N SER A 709 32.60 -12.28 7.56
CA SER A 709 32.26 -12.26 8.99
C SER A 709 30.76 -12.06 9.20
N ARG A 710 30.18 -11.03 8.56
CA ARG A 710 28.76 -10.69 8.67
C ARG A 710 27.84 -11.78 8.12
N THR A 711 28.20 -12.39 6.99
CA THR A 711 27.32 -13.34 6.29
C THR A 711 27.49 -14.78 6.75
N GLY A 712 28.64 -15.14 7.33
CA GLY A 712 28.99 -16.55 7.60
C GLY A 712 29.32 -17.37 6.35
N LEU A 713 29.22 -16.79 5.14
CA LEU A 713 29.49 -17.48 3.88
C LEU A 713 31.00 -17.55 3.59
N SER A 714 31.38 -18.20 2.50
CA SER A 714 32.77 -18.46 2.14
C SER A 714 33.21 -17.77 0.85
N THR A 715 34.52 -17.54 0.68
CA THR A 715 35.10 -17.02 -0.58
C THR A 715 34.75 -17.94 -1.75
N ALA A 716 34.71 -19.26 -1.54
CA ALA A 716 34.29 -20.23 -2.56
C ALA A 716 32.82 -20.03 -2.98
N THR A 717 31.95 -19.62 -2.05
CA THR A 717 30.56 -19.28 -2.35
C THR A 717 30.49 -18.01 -3.21
N ILE A 718 31.30 -17.00 -2.92
CA ILE A 718 31.39 -15.77 -3.73
C ILE A 718 31.87 -16.10 -5.14
N VAL A 719 32.97 -16.84 -5.30
CA VAL A 719 33.50 -17.27 -6.59
C VAL A 719 32.46 -18.07 -7.39
N LYS A 720 31.77 -19.02 -6.74
CA LYS A 720 30.73 -19.83 -7.40
C LYS A 720 29.56 -18.99 -7.92
N LEU A 721 29.13 -17.97 -7.18
CA LEU A 721 27.92 -17.20 -7.51
C LEU A 721 28.20 -15.98 -8.39
N PHE A 722 29.33 -15.31 -8.18
CA PHE A 722 29.66 -14.03 -8.80
C PHE A 722 30.88 -14.09 -9.72
N GLY A 723 31.66 -15.17 -9.69
CA GLY A 723 32.92 -15.31 -10.42
C GLY A 723 34.13 -14.91 -9.58
N SER A 724 34.09 -13.73 -8.95
CA SER A 724 35.16 -13.24 -8.06
C SER A 724 34.64 -12.26 -7.00
N TRP A 725 35.48 -11.87 -6.04
CA TRP A 725 35.14 -10.79 -5.10
C TRP A 725 34.95 -9.44 -5.81
N LEU A 726 35.75 -9.15 -6.86
CA LEU A 726 35.59 -7.91 -7.65
C LEU A 726 34.23 -7.86 -8.35
N ASP A 727 33.80 -8.98 -8.94
CA ASP A 727 32.53 -9.03 -9.66
C ASP A 727 31.33 -8.86 -8.72
N LEU A 728 31.44 -9.32 -7.46
CA LEU A 728 30.43 -9.04 -6.42
C LEU A 728 30.36 -7.54 -6.09
N LEU A 729 31.49 -6.87 -5.84
CA LEU A 729 31.51 -5.43 -5.55
C LEU A 729 30.91 -4.59 -6.69
N LEU A 730 31.27 -4.90 -7.93
CA LEU A 730 30.76 -4.20 -9.11
C LEU A 730 29.28 -4.47 -9.34
N GLN A 731 28.81 -5.72 -9.19
CA GLN A 731 27.39 -6.05 -9.32
C GLN A 731 26.54 -5.46 -8.18
N ALA A 732 27.11 -5.28 -6.98
CA ALA A 732 26.45 -4.63 -5.86
C ALA A 732 26.41 -3.10 -5.97
N GLY A 733 27.14 -2.51 -6.94
CA GLY A 733 27.22 -1.06 -7.15
C GLY A 733 28.11 -0.34 -6.14
N VAL A 734 29.08 -1.04 -5.53
CA VAL A 734 29.89 -0.56 -4.39
C VAL A 734 31.39 -0.43 -4.72
N GLY A 735 31.83 -0.92 -5.88
CA GLY A 735 33.25 -0.86 -6.28
C GLY A 735 33.78 0.57 -6.48
N ASP A 736 35.03 0.79 -6.09
CA ASP A 736 35.71 2.09 -6.26
C ASP A 736 36.53 2.17 -7.57
N ALA A 737 37.27 3.27 -7.75
CA ALA A 737 38.11 3.48 -8.92
C ALA A 737 39.23 2.43 -9.04
N ALA A 738 39.76 1.93 -7.92
CA ALA A 738 40.80 0.92 -7.90
C ALA A 738 40.23 -0.46 -8.29
N ASP A 739 39.02 -0.80 -7.81
CA ASP A 739 38.30 -2.02 -8.22
C ASP A 739 38.01 -2.05 -9.72
N LEU A 740 37.60 -0.91 -10.29
CA LEU A 740 37.36 -0.78 -11.73
C LEU A 740 38.64 -0.97 -12.55
N GLN A 741 39.79 -0.46 -12.07
CA GLN A 741 41.08 -0.69 -12.72
C GLN A 741 41.47 -2.18 -12.68
N LEU A 742 41.35 -2.82 -11.52
CA LEU A 742 41.62 -4.25 -11.36
C LEU A 742 40.71 -5.10 -12.24
N ALA A 743 39.42 -4.75 -12.35
CA ALA A 743 38.45 -5.48 -13.15
C ALA A 743 38.68 -5.37 -14.67
N ARG A 744 39.41 -4.35 -15.14
CA ARG A 744 39.77 -4.18 -16.56
C ARG A 744 41.06 -4.91 -16.94
N SER A 745 41.89 -5.24 -15.96
CA SER A 745 43.18 -5.92 -16.16
C SER A 745 43.04 -7.43 -16.16
N ALA A 746 43.33 -8.07 -17.29
CA ALA A 746 43.29 -9.53 -17.40
C ALA A 746 44.32 -10.22 -16.48
N SER A 747 45.52 -9.64 -16.38
CA SER A 747 46.63 -10.14 -15.55
C SER A 747 46.30 -10.04 -14.06
N ALA A 748 45.72 -8.91 -13.60
CA ALA A 748 45.31 -8.73 -12.22
C ALA A 748 44.15 -9.68 -11.85
N ARG A 749 43.16 -9.85 -12.74
CA ARG A 749 42.06 -10.80 -12.53
C ARG A 749 42.56 -12.24 -12.41
N GLU A 750 43.50 -12.66 -13.26
CA GLU A 750 44.10 -14.00 -13.21
C GLU A 750 44.83 -14.25 -11.88
N LEU A 751 45.63 -13.27 -11.44
CA LEU A 751 46.35 -13.32 -10.16
C LEU A 751 45.39 -13.41 -8.96
N LEU A 752 44.41 -12.50 -8.86
CA LEU A 752 43.47 -12.46 -7.75
C LEU A 752 42.57 -13.70 -7.71
N ALA A 753 42.09 -14.17 -8.86
CA ALA A 753 41.30 -15.41 -8.95
C ALA A 753 42.11 -16.64 -8.52
N THR A 754 43.41 -16.67 -8.84
CA THR A 754 44.32 -17.74 -8.36
C THR A 754 44.36 -17.73 -6.83
N ILE A 755 44.50 -16.57 -6.18
CA ILE A 755 44.52 -16.47 -4.71
C ILE A 755 43.18 -16.90 -4.10
N GLU A 756 42.06 -16.45 -4.67
CA GLU A 756 40.69 -16.76 -4.19
C GLU A 756 40.37 -18.26 -4.29
N SER A 757 40.87 -18.94 -5.33
CA SER A 757 40.60 -20.35 -5.61
C SER A 757 41.66 -21.33 -5.09
N THR A 758 42.84 -20.85 -4.69
CA THR A 758 43.94 -21.70 -4.18
C THR A 758 43.46 -22.55 -3.00
N ASN A 759 43.65 -23.87 -3.12
CA ASN A 759 43.31 -24.81 -2.05
C ASN A 759 44.21 -24.61 -0.82
N LEU A 760 43.57 -24.52 0.35
CA LEU A 760 44.17 -24.09 1.60
C LEU A 760 44.19 -25.23 2.63
N THR A 761 45.18 -26.12 2.51
CA THR A 761 45.44 -27.20 3.48
C THR A 761 46.09 -26.71 4.77
N GLY A 762 46.77 -25.56 4.70
CA GLY A 762 47.37 -24.82 5.82
C GLY A 762 47.61 -23.35 5.45
N PRO A 763 48.00 -22.50 6.41
CA PRO A 763 48.03 -21.05 6.22
C PRO A 763 49.22 -20.54 5.37
N HIS A 764 50.24 -21.37 5.20
CA HIS A 764 51.54 -21.01 4.60
C HIS A 764 51.44 -20.18 3.31
N LYS A 765 50.61 -20.60 2.35
CA LYS A 765 50.49 -19.93 1.05
C LYS A 765 50.02 -18.49 1.19
N MET A 766 48.95 -18.27 1.96
CA MET A 766 48.35 -16.95 2.14
C MET A 766 49.23 -16.04 3.00
N VAL A 767 49.94 -16.60 4.00
CA VAL A 767 50.91 -15.85 4.80
C VAL A 767 52.05 -15.33 3.93
N LEU A 768 52.66 -16.17 3.08
CA LEU A 768 53.76 -15.75 2.20
C LEU A 768 53.30 -14.69 1.20
N LEU A 769 52.23 -14.98 0.45
CA LEU A 769 51.72 -14.07 -0.59
C LEU A 769 51.28 -12.73 -0.01
N GLY A 770 50.68 -12.77 1.17
CA GLY A 770 50.40 -11.57 1.94
C GLY A 770 51.68 -10.82 2.28
N ALA A 771 52.66 -11.47 2.92
CA ALA A 771 53.87 -10.80 3.40
C ALA A 771 54.66 -10.12 2.27
N MET A 772 54.70 -10.76 1.10
CA MET A 772 55.20 -10.16 -0.13
C MET A 772 54.41 -8.91 -0.52
N ALA A 773 53.07 -8.97 -0.50
CA ALA A 773 52.21 -7.84 -0.83
C ALA A 773 52.30 -6.67 0.17
N ASP A 774 52.40 -6.93 1.49
CA ASP A 774 52.62 -5.87 2.50
C ASP A 774 53.92 -5.09 2.22
N ARG A 775 54.95 -5.78 1.75
CA ARG A 775 56.24 -5.18 1.43
C ARG A 775 56.28 -4.51 0.06
N GLY A 776 55.26 -4.73 -0.77
CA GLY A 776 55.21 -4.33 -2.17
C GLY A 776 56.21 -5.08 -3.05
N ALA A 777 56.53 -6.32 -2.68
CA ALA A 777 57.51 -7.16 -3.38
C ALA A 777 56.80 -8.20 -4.25
N ASP A 778 57.02 -8.15 -5.56
CA ASP A 778 56.59 -9.19 -6.49
C ASP A 778 57.60 -10.35 -6.61
N ARG A 779 58.79 -10.17 -6.04
CA ARG A 779 59.91 -11.12 -6.10
C ARG A 779 60.69 -11.08 -4.79
N VAL A 780 61.06 -12.26 -4.29
CA VAL A 780 61.86 -12.42 -3.07
C VAL A 780 62.80 -13.61 -3.21
N THR A 781 63.97 -13.54 -2.59
CA THR A 781 64.78 -14.74 -2.36
C THR A 781 64.12 -15.65 -1.31
N VAL A 782 64.47 -16.94 -1.27
CA VAL A 782 63.98 -17.87 -0.24
C VAL A 782 64.27 -17.34 1.17
N ARG A 783 65.45 -16.74 1.38
CA ARG A 783 65.86 -16.15 2.67
C ARG A 783 65.00 -14.93 3.04
N GLU A 784 64.81 -14.00 2.11
CA GLU A 784 63.96 -12.82 2.34
C GLU A 784 62.51 -13.21 2.57
N GLY A 785 61.97 -14.13 1.75
CA GLY A 785 60.63 -14.66 1.90
C GLY A 785 60.42 -15.33 3.25
N ALA A 786 61.42 -16.06 3.78
CA ALA A 786 61.37 -16.63 5.12
C ALA A 786 61.36 -15.58 6.23
N GLY A 787 62.07 -14.46 6.06
CA GLY A 787 62.01 -13.31 6.96
C GLY A 787 60.60 -12.69 6.99
N LEU A 788 60.07 -12.33 5.82
CA LEU A 788 58.75 -11.73 5.65
C LEU A 788 57.62 -12.63 6.17
N PHE A 789 57.74 -13.94 5.93
CA PHE A 789 56.80 -14.94 6.41
C PHE A 789 56.67 -14.93 7.94
N ARG A 790 57.80 -14.86 8.66
CA ARG A 790 57.82 -14.79 10.12
C ARG A 790 57.24 -13.47 10.63
N GLU A 791 57.64 -12.36 10.03
CA GLU A 791 57.20 -11.03 10.41
C GLU A 791 55.67 -10.86 10.29
N ARG A 792 55.07 -11.34 9.20
CA ARG A 792 53.61 -11.24 9.01
C ARG A 792 52.81 -12.12 9.98
N ILE A 793 53.32 -13.30 10.35
CA ILE A 793 52.68 -14.14 11.38
C ILE A 793 52.67 -13.41 12.73
N ALA A 794 53.81 -12.83 13.12
CA ALA A 794 53.94 -12.13 14.40
C ALA A 794 53.09 -10.86 14.47
N SER A 795 52.98 -10.10 13.38
CA SER A 795 52.37 -8.77 13.37
C SER A 795 50.88 -8.73 13.03
N ARG A 796 50.39 -9.54 12.07
CA ARG A 796 49.01 -9.43 11.54
C ARG A 796 48.09 -10.60 11.86
N HIS A 797 48.64 -11.80 12.08
CA HIS A 797 47.84 -13.02 12.25
C HIS A 797 48.33 -13.91 13.41
N PRO A 798 48.39 -13.41 14.66
CA PRO A 798 48.87 -14.20 15.80
C PRO A 798 48.03 -15.45 16.05
N ALA A 799 46.72 -15.41 15.76
CA ALA A 799 45.83 -16.56 15.81
C ALA A 799 46.21 -17.70 14.83
N VAL A 800 46.98 -17.39 13.79
CA VAL A 800 47.51 -18.35 12.81
C VAL A 800 48.90 -18.85 13.23
N GLY A 801 49.64 -18.07 14.03
CA GLY A 801 50.95 -18.45 14.58
C GLY A 801 50.93 -19.76 15.37
N ARG A 802 49.82 -20.06 16.05
CA ARG A 802 49.61 -21.33 16.78
C ARG A 802 49.74 -22.59 15.91
N TYR A 803 49.52 -22.50 14.60
CA TYR A 803 49.65 -23.65 13.69
C TYR A 803 51.09 -23.99 13.33
N PHE A 804 52.03 -23.15 13.76
CA PHE A 804 53.46 -23.34 13.57
C PHE A 804 54.16 -23.77 14.86
N VAL A 805 53.41 -24.05 15.93
CA VAL A 805 53.96 -24.59 17.17
C VAL A 805 53.94 -26.11 17.10
N ASP A 806 55.03 -26.74 17.50
CA ASP A 806 55.10 -28.19 17.63
C ASP A 806 54.22 -28.66 18.79
N PRO A 807 53.21 -29.50 18.55
CA PRO A 807 52.21 -29.86 19.55
C PRO A 807 52.75 -30.77 20.67
N THR A 808 53.92 -31.39 20.46
CA THR A 808 54.57 -32.28 21.43
C THR A 808 55.55 -31.54 22.32
N THR A 809 56.26 -30.54 21.78
CA THR A 809 57.33 -29.83 22.49
C THR A 809 56.95 -28.40 22.89
N GLY A 810 55.85 -27.86 22.36
CA GLY A 810 55.44 -26.47 22.57
C GLY A 810 56.35 -25.43 21.92
N ARG A 811 57.37 -25.84 21.17
CA ARG A 811 58.33 -24.95 20.51
C ARG A 811 57.80 -24.48 19.16
N SER A 812 58.05 -23.22 18.83
CA SER A 812 57.74 -22.69 17.50
C SER A 812 58.67 -23.32 16.45
N ARG A 813 58.08 -23.94 15.42
CA ARG A 813 58.79 -24.42 14.23
C ARG A 813 59.36 -23.28 13.38
N LEU A 814 59.11 -22.02 13.77
CA LEU A 814 59.67 -20.83 13.15
C LEU A 814 61.02 -20.42 13.77
N ASP A 815 61.40 -21.00 14.91
CA ASP A 815 62.58 -20.63 15.72
C ASP A 815 63.78 -21.59 15.51
N GLU A 816 63.62 -22.68 14.76
CA GLU A 816 64.68 -23.65 14.48
C GLU A 816 65.61 -23.22 13.32
N ALA A 817 66.82 -23.79 13.29
CA ALA A 817 67.91 -23.43 12.37
C ALA A 817 67.58 -23.60 10.87
N ASP A 818 66.51 -24.33 10.51
CA ASP A 818 66.02 -24.57 9.14
C ASP A 818 64.87 -23.63 8.70
N SER A 819 64.90 -22.37 9.16
CA SER A 819 63.84 -21.37 8.88
C SER A 819 63.53 -21.11 7.39
N THR A 820 64.40 -21.50 6.45
CA THR A 820 64.20 -21.37 5.00
C THR A 820 63.52 -22.59 4.36
N GLU A 821 63.55 -23.77 4.99
CA GLU A 821 62.99 -24.99 4.40
C GLU A 821 61.46 -24.93 4.34
N ILE A 822 60.82 -24.41 5.39
CA ILE A 822 59.35 -24.33 5.48
C ILE A 822 58.76 -23.43 4.38
N PRO A 823 59.19 -22.17 4.18
CA PRO A 823 58.68 -21.31 3.12
C PRO A 823 59.05 -21.81 1.71
N ARG A 824 60.22 -22.44 1.55
CA ARG A 824 60.64 -23.01 0.26
C ARG A 824 59.78 -24.21 -0.15
N ARG A 825 59.61 -25.17 0.76
CA ARG A 825 58.97 -26.47 0.50
C ARG A 825 57.45 -26.38 0.43
N TYR A 826 56.82 -25.58 1.29
CA TYR A 826 55.36 -25.59 1.43
C TYR A 826 54.65 -24.50 0.62
N PRO A 827 54.87 -23.19 0.82
CA PRO A 827 54.20 -22.19 0.01
C PRO A 827 54.86 -21.98 -1.36
N MET A 828 56.19 -21.81 -1.47
CA MET A 828 56.82 -21.42 -2.74
C MET A 828 56.78 -22.53 -3.80
N ALA A 829 57.26 -23.73 -3.49
CA ALA A 829 57.27 -24.85 -4.43
C ALA A 829 55.86 -25.27 -4.85
N VAL A 830 54.94 -25.39 -3.88
CA VAL A 830 53.55 -25.82 -4.16
C VAL A 830 52.79 -24.78 -4.96
N LEU A 831 53.00 -23.47 -4.73
CA LEU A 831 52.37 -22.42 -5.53
C LEU A 831 52.92 -22.42 -6.96
N ALA A 832 54.23 -22.54 -7.15
CA ALA A 832 54.86 -22.59 -8.46
C ALA A 832 54.46 -23.85 -9.26
N GLU A 833 54.32 -24.99 -8.59
CA GLU A 833 53.86 -26.25 -9.21
C GLU A 833 52.38 -26.19 -9.57
N ALA A 834 51.52 -25.72 -8.66
CA ALA A 834 50.08 -25.69 -8.88
C ALA A 834 49.63 -24.60 -9.87
N HIS A 835 50.34 -23.47 -9.92
CA HIS A 835 49.98 -22.33 -10.75
C HIS A 835 51.22 -21.70 -11.44
N PRO A 836 51.87 -22.43 -12.36
CA PRO A 836 53.15 -22.02 -12.97
C PRO A 836 53.04 -20.76 -13.86
N ARG A 837 51.83 -20.37 -14.26
CA ARG A 837 51.57 -19.13 -15.00
C ARG A 837 51.53 -17.89 -14.10
N THR A 838 51.35 -18.08 -12.80
CA THR A 838 51.15 -17.01 -11.81
C THR A 838 52.34 -16.91 -10.86
N PHE A 839 52.92 -18.05 -10.48
CA PHE A 839 54.06 -18.13 -9.56
C PHE A 839 55.22 -18.88 -10.21
N THR A 840 56.44 -18.44 -9.93
CA THR A 840 57.66 -19.06 -10.44
C THR A 840 58.67 -19.20 -9.32
N LEU A 841 59.30 -20.37 -9.22
CA LEU A 841 60.43 -20.63 -8.33
C LEU A 841 61.63 -21.06 -9.19
N ARG A 842 62.67 -20.23 -9.28
CA ARG A 842 63.91 -20.51 -10.02
C ARG A 842 65.10 -20.44 -9.07
N GLY A 843 65.68 -21.59 -8.77
CA GLY A 843 66.80 -21.69 -7.83
C GLY A 843 66.40 -21.19 -6.43
N GLU A 844 66.89 -20.01 -6.07
CA GLU A 844 66.65 -19.36 -4.77
C GLU A 844 65.63 -18.21 -4.85
N GLU A 845 65.04 -17.93 -6.02
CA GLU A 845 64.15 -16.80 -6.24
C GLU A 845 62.71 -17.24 -6.49
N PHE A 846 61.77 -16.68 -5.72
CA PHE A 846 60.33 -16.85 -5.88
C PHE A 846 59.70 -15.54 -6.38
N SER A 847 58.88 -15.61 -7.43
CA SER A 847 58.22 -14.44 -8.01
C SER A 847 56.74 -14.68 -8.30
N VAL A 848 55.97 -13.61 -8.14
CA VAL A 848 54.56 -13.47 -8.56
C VAL A 848 54.54 -12.70 -9.88
N ARG A 849 53.76 -13.18 -10.85
CA ARG A 849 53.59 -12.48 -12.14
C ARG A 849 53.01 -11.09 -11.91
N ARG A 850 53.67 -10.07 -12.47
CA ARG A 850 53.19 -8.68 -12.42
C ARG A 850 51.96 -8.45 -13.29
N ALA A 851 51.11 -7.53 -12.83
CA ALA A 851 50.06 -6.90 -13.61
C ALA A 851 50.51 -5.47 -13.94
N ASP A 852 51.38 -5.33 -14.95
CA ASP A 852 52.05 -4.06 -15.28
C ASP A 852 51.07 -2.96 -15.76
N ASP A 853 49.85 -3.35 -16.13
CA ASP A 853 48.75 -2.48 -16.57
C ASP A 853 47.94 -1.86 -15.41
N VAL A 854 48.28 -2.18 -14.15
CA VAL A 854 47.66 -1.62 -12.95
C VAL A 854 48.74 -1.13 -11.99
N PRO A 855 48.57 0.03 -11.32
CA PRO A 855 49.53 0.50 -10.32
C PRO A 855 49.81 -0.56 -9.24
N ALA A 856 51.09 -0.85 -9.01
CA ALA A 856 51.50 -1.90 -8.07
C ALA A 856 50.86 -1.78 -6.66
N PRO A 857 50.73 -0.59 -6.04
CA PRO A 857 50.06 -0.45 -4.75
C PRO A 857 48.60 -0.94 -4.75
N VAL A 858 47.88 -0.77 -5.87
CA VAL A 858 46.49 -1.22 -6.03
C VAL A 858 46.42 -2.74 -6.08
N VAL A 859 47.32 -3.37 -6.86
CA VAL A 859 47.41 -4.84 -6.96
C VAL A 859 47.79 -5.46 -5.62
N PHE A 860 48.81 -4.91 -4.94
CA PHE A 860 49.24 -5.41 -3.64
C PHE A 860 48.18 -5.21 -2.56
N GLY A 861 47.48 -4.07 -2.53
CA GLY A 861 46.35 -3.85 -1.63
C GLY A 861 45.24 -4.90 -1.81
N ALA A 862 44.89 -5.21 -3.06
CA ALA A 862 43.93 -6.26 -3.36
C ALA A 862 44.42 -7.66 -2.94
N MET A 863 45.71 -7.98 -3.14
CA MET A 863 46.31 -9.23 -2.66
C MET A 863 46.25 -9.36 -1.14
N VAL A 864 46.56 -8.29 -0.39
CA VAL A 864 46.46 -8.26 1.07
C VAL A 864 45.03 -8.55 1.50
N GLU A 865 44.03 -7.91 0.88
CA GLU A 865 42.61 -8.15 1.17
C GLU A 865 42.21 -9.62 0.98
N ARG A 866 42.61 -10.25 -0.14
CA ARG A 866 42.25 -11.66 -0.41
C ARG A 866 42.98 -12.60 0.55
N THR A 867 44.26 -12.38 0.79
CA THR A 867 45.05 -13.24 1.68
C THR A 867 44.55 -13.17 3.12
N ASP A 868 44.21 -11.98 3.62
CA ASP A 868 43.64 -11.79 4.95
C ASP A 868 42.26 -12.44 5.09
N ALA A 869 41.39 -12.28 4.09
CA ALA A 869 40.09 -12.95 4.09
C ALA A 869 40.21 -14.49 4.07
N ARG A 870 41.12 -15.03 3.27
CA ARG A 870 41.38 -16.48 3.20
C ARG A 870 41.97 -17.02 4.50
N LEU A 871 42.82 -16.25 5.17
CA LEU A 871 43.35 -16.58 6.50
C LEU A 871 42.26 -16.51 7.59
N TYR A 872 41.38 -15.51 7.52
CA TYR A 872 40.21 -15.41 8.40
C TYR A 872 39.30 -16.64 8.26
N GLU A 873 38.97 -17.05 7.03
CA GLU A 873 38.19 -18.27 6.78
C GLU A 873 38.90 -19.52 7.33
N PHE A 874 40.22 -19.61 7.15
CA PHE A 874 41.03 -20.72 7.65
C PHE A 874 40.98 -20.81 9.18
N ALA A 875 41.18 -19.66 9.85
CA ALA A 875 41.12 -19.57 11.30
C ALA A 875 39.72 -19.88 11.84
N ARG A 876 38.65 -19.48 11.14
CA ARG A 876 37.25 -19.76 11.52
C ARG A 876 36.87 -21.24 11.35
N ARG A 877 37.41 -21.92 10.34
CA ARG A 877 37.10 -23.34 10.04
C ARG A 877 37.77 -24.32 11.00
N ARG A 878 38.77 -23.90 11.77
CA ARG A 878 39.52 -24.79 12.67
C ARG A 878 39.44 -24.29 14.11
N PRO A 879 39.00 -25.13 15.04
CA PRO A 879 38.73 -24.74 16.41
C PRO A 879 40.03 -24.42 17.20
N GLY A 880 39.90 -23.94 18.44
CA GLY A 880 41.01 -23.46 19.27
C GLY A 880 42.05 -24.53 19.61
N HIS A 881 43.17 -24.12 20.24
CA HIS A 881 44.14 -25.07 20.79
C HIS A 881 43.44 -25.91 21.87
N GLY A 882 43.41 -27.23 21.72
CA GLY A 882 42.65 -28.11 22.61
C GLY A 882 41.20 -28.34 22.19
N GLU A 883 40.78 -27.97 20.99
CA GLU A 883 39.46 -28.34 20.45
C GLU A 883 39.59 -29.15 19.15
N VAL A 884 38.71 -30.12 18.95
CA VAL A 884 38.64 -30.97 17.75
C VAL A 884 37.18 -31.08 17.34
N VAL A 885 36.84 -30.71 16.11
CA VAL A 885 35.49 -30.94 15.57
C VAL A 885 35.51 -32.20 14.71
N GLY A 886 34.55 -33.09 14.95
CA GLY A 886 34.34 -34.29 14.16
C GLY A 886 32.97 -34.31 13.51
N LYS A 887 32.85 -35.00 12.37
CA LYS A 887 31.58 -35.25 11.70
C LYS A 887 31.11 -36.66 12.01
N VAL A 888 29.86 -36.81 12.42
CA VAL A 888 29.25 -38.12 12.67
C VAL A 888 28.96 -38.79 11.33
N LEU A 889 29.53 -39.98 11.12
CA LEU A 889 29.37 -40.79 9.92
C LEU A 889 28.80 -42.17 10.28
N GLY A 890 28.05 -42.74 9.35
CA GLY A 890 27.63 -44.14 9.44
C GLY A 890 28.77 -45.09 9.10
N ASN A 891 28.91 -46.17 9.86
CA ASN A 891 29.82 -47.28 9.60
C ASN A 891 29.02 -48.58 9.51
N GLY A 892 28.20 -48.73 8.46
CA GLY A 892 27.13 -49.72 8.35
C GLY A 892 25.75 -49.13 8.64
N ASP A 893 24.71 -49.97 8.64
CA ASP A 893 23.30 -49.51 8.72
C ASP A 893 22.95 -48.93 10.10
N ASP A 894 23.49 -49.48 11.19
CA ASP A 894 23.13 -49.09 12.58
C ASP A 894 24.29 -48.57 13.45
N HIS A 895 25.49 -48.38 12.90
CA HIS A 895 26.65 -47.92 13.68
C HIS A 895 27.10 -46.51 13.32
N LEU A 896 27.35 -45.68 14.34
CA LEU A 896 27.91 -44.34 14.18
C LEU A 896 29.37 -44.30 14.60
N CYS A 897 30.16 -43.49 13.91
CA CYS A 897 31.50 -43.11 14.32
C CYS A 897 31.67 -41.59 14.18
N LEU A 898 32.56 -41.01 15.00
CA LEU A 898 32.93 -39.61 14.90
C LEU A 898 34.23 -39.48 14.11
N MET A 899 34.14 -38.95 12.90
CA MET A 899 35.29 -38.71 12.03
C MET A 899 35.90 -37.35 12.35
N LEU A 900 37.06 -37.36 13.00
CA LEU A 900 37.83 -36.18 13.38
C LEU A 900 38.63 -35.67 12.18
N GLY A 901 38.88 -34.37 12.12
CA GLY A 901 39.81 -33.82 11.12
C GLY A 901 41.29 -33.99 11.50
N PRO A 902 42.22 -33.57 10.63
CA PRO A 902 43.68 -33.69 10.84
C PRO A 902 44.18 -33.06 12.14
N GLU A 903 43.46 -32.08 12.69
CA GLU A 903 43.69 -31.41 13.97
C GLU A 903 43.70 -32.34 15.19
N ALA A 904 43.09 -33.54 15.09
CA ALA A 904 43.22 -34.56 16.14
C ALA A 904 44.68 -35.00 16.36
N ARG A 905 45.55 -34.88 15.33
CA ARG A 905 47.00 -35.12 15.46
C ARG A 905 47.68 -34.01 16.24
N VAL A 906 47.25 -32.78 16.01
CA VAL A 906 47.77 -31.57 16.64
C VAL A 906 47.40 -31.54 18.13
N CYS A 907 46.29 -32.18 18.51
CA CYS A 907 45.83 -32.24 19.89
C CYS A 907 46.37 -33.42 20.72
N GLY A 908 47.25 -34.26 20.15
CA GLY A 908 47.80 -35.44 20.84
C GLY A 908 46.79 -36.57 21.09
N ALA A 909 45.62 -36.53 20.43
CA ALA A 909 44.53 -37.47 20.70
C ALA A 909 44.69 -38.83 20.00
N ILE A 910 45.60 -38.94 19.02
CA ILE A 910 45.66 -40.10 18.11
C ILE A 910 46.54 -41.23 18.64
N GLY A 911 46.00 -42.45 18.63
CA GLY A 911 46.70 -43.67 19.06
C GLY A 911 46.52 -44.02 20.54
N ALA A 912 45.83 -43.17 21.31
CA ALA A 912 45.56 -43.36 22.73
C ALA A 912 44.06 -43.57 23.02
N TRP A 913 43.77 -44.13 24.20
CA TRP A 913 42.44 -44.00 24.81
C TRP A 913 42.34 -42.62 25.46
N VAL A 914 41.24 -41.91 25.19
CA VAL A 914 40.95 -40.60 25.79
C VAL A 914 39.67 -40.70 26.62
N THR A 915 39.54 -39.85 27.63
CA THR A 915 38.30 -39.73 28.39
C THR A 915 37.41 -38.69 27.71
N ILE A 916 36.17 -39.05 27.36
CA ILE A 916 35.15 -38.14 26.84
C ILE A 916 34.10 -37.89 27.92
N ALA A 917 33.82 -36.64 28.27
CA ALA A 917 32.75 -36.23 29.15
C ALA A 917 31.52 -35.75 28.35
N TRP A 918 30.32 -36.23 28.68
CA TRP A 918 29.06 -35.81 28.08
C TRP A 918 27.92 -35.99 29.10
N GLU A 919 27.06 -34.97 29.29
CA GLU A 919 25.94 -34.95 30.26
C GLU A 919 26.32 -35.52 31.65
N SER A 920 27.40 -34.99 32.23
CA SER A 920 27.95 -35.38 33.53
C SER A 920 28.53 -36.81 33.63
N LYS A 921 28.48 -37.60 32.55
CA LYS A 921 29.10 -38.94 32.47
C LYS A 921 30.47 -38.88 31.82
N ARG A 922 31.36 -39.79 32.22
CA ARG A 922 32.70 -39.96 31.64
C ARG A 922 32.79 -41.31 30.91
N TYR A 923 33.24 -41.26 29.68
CA TYR A 923 33.39 -42.39 28.77
C TYR A 923 34.86 -42.56 28.39
N ARG A 924 35.30 -43.78 28.12
CA ARG A 924 36.60 -44.05 27.50
C ARG A 924 36.41 -44.25 26.00
N ALA A 925 37.10 -43.45 25.21
CA ALA A 925 37.01 -43.49 23.76
C ALA A 925 38.35 -43.82 23.12
N LYS A 926 38.35 -44.69 22.11
CA LYS A 926 39.57 -45.02 21.35
C LYS A 926 39.63 -44.17 20.09
N VAL A 927 40.70 -43.38 19.95
CA VAL A 927 40.94 -42.57 18.75
C VAL A 927 41.86 -43.35 17.80
N ALA A 928 41.24 -44.05 16.84
CA ALA A 928 41.96 -44.82 15.84
C ALA A 928 42.13 -43.99 14.55
N LYS A 929 43.38 -43.64 14.23
CA LYS A 929 43.75 -42.77 13.09
C LYS A 929 43.09 -41.38 13.19
N VAL A 930 41.89 -41.21 12.63
CA VAL A 930 41.11 -39.97 12.62
C VAL A 930 39.65 -40.24 12.97
N ALA A 931 39.35 -41.37 13.62
CA ALA A 931 37.99 -41.75 13.96
C ALA A 931 37.88 -42.20 15.41
N ILE A 932 36.76 -41.83 16.04
CA ILE A 932 36.28 -42.44 17.28
C ILE A 932 35.13 -43.36 16.92
N ASN A 933 35.43 -44.66 16.88
CA ASN A 933 34.47 -45.72 16.56
C ASN A 933 34.17 -46.62 17.76
N VAL A 934 34.90 -46.46 18.87
CA VAL A 934 34.70 -47.21 20.11
C VAL A 934 34.61 -46.23 21.27
N ILE A 935 33.48 -46.26 21.98
CA ILE A 935 33.22 -45.52 23.23
C ILE A 935 32.70 -46.52 24.26
N ARG A 936 33.21 -46.47 25.49
CA ARG A 936 32.85 -47.34 26.62
C ARG A 936 32.47 -46.52 27.83
N GLU A 937 31.48 -46.95 28.61
CA GLU A 937 31.15 -46.34 29.91
C GLU A 937 32.04 -47.00 30.99
N GLY A 938 32.88 -46.21 31.67
CA GLY A 938 33.84 -46.73 32.67
C GLY A 938 34.80 -47.80 32.13
N ASP A 939 34.93 -48.92 32.85
CA ASP A 939 35.73 -50.10 32.47
C ASP A 939 34.90 -51.18 31.75
N GLY A 940 33.67 -50.86 31.32
CA GLY A 940 32.82 -51.77 30.57
C GLY A 940 33.43 -52.22 29.23
N THR A 941 33.00 -53.39 28.73
CA THR A 941 33.50 -53.95 27.46
C THR A 941 32.65 -53.57 26.24
N GLU A 942 31.40 -53.15 26.47
CA GLU A 942 30.40 -52.83 25.44
C GLU A 942 30.69 -51.50 24.72
N ASN A 943 30.51 -51.48 23.39
CA ASN A 943 30.71 -50.28 22.59
C ASN A 943 29.42 -49.46 22.49
N VAL A 944 29.34 -48.39 23.27
CA VAL A 944 28.18 -47.48 23.34
C VAL A 944 28.29 -46.29 22.39
N ALA A 945 29.22 -46.31 21.42
CA ALA A 945 29.49 -45.19 20.52
C ALA A 945 28.24 -44.68 19.77
N THR A 946 27.41 -45.58 19.23
CA THR A 946 26.19 -45.19 18.52
C THR A 946 25.23 -44.43 19.42
N GLY A 947 24.98 -44.93 20.63
CA GLY A 947 24.06 -44.32 21.59
C GLY A 947 24.53 -42.93 22.01
N VAL A 948 25.80 -42.82 22.41
CA VAL A 948 26.42 -41.56 22.85
C VAL A 948 26.43 -40.54 21.72
N LEU A 949 26.86 -40.90 20.50
CA LEU A 949 26.92 -39.96 19.38
C LEU A 949 25.54 -39.51 18.92
N ARG A 950 24.54 -40.39 18.91
CA ARG A 950 23.15 -40.04 18.55
C ARG A 950 22.55 -39.05 19.55
N LEU A 951 22.73 -39.31 20.85
CA LEU A 951 22.19 -38.45 21.89
C LEU A 951 22.96 -37.12 21.97
N ALA A 952 24.28 -37.15 21.85
CA ALA A 952 25.11 -35.94 21.81
C ALA A 952 24.78 -35.04 20.61
N THR A 953 24.27 -35.61 19.52
CA THR A 953 23.78 -34.82 18.39
C THR A 953 22.34 -34.32 18.55
N GLY A 954 21.61 -34.72 19.60
CA GLY A 954 20.18 -34.43 19.77
C GLY A 954 19.31 -35.01 18.66
N SER A 955 19.61 -36.25 18.23
CA SER A 955 18.95 -36.91 17.10
C SER A 955 18.11 -38.09 17.58
N ASP A 956 16.90 -38.24 17.03
CA ASP A 956 15.99 -39.35 17.41
C ASP A 956 16.38 -40.68 16.75
N SER A 957 16.96 -40.63 15.54
CA SER A 957 17.42 -41.80 14.79
C SER A 957 18.91 -41.75 14.42
N VAL A 958 19.47 -42.92 14.07
CA VAL A 958 20.83 -43.04 13.50
C VAL A 958 20.95 -42.26 12.18
N GLY A 959 19.88 -42.22 11.38
CA GLY A 959 19.82 -41.45 10.15
C GLY A 959 19.96 -39.94 10.40
N ASP A 960 19.26 -39.42 11.40
CA ASP A 960 19.25 -37.99 11.74
C ASP A 960 20.58 -37.51 12.36
N ALA A 961 21.34 -38.43 12.94
CA ALA A 961 22.67 -38.14 13.47
C ALA A 961 23.74 -38.05 12.36
N LYS A 962 23.56 -38.76 11.23
CA LYS A 962 24.54 -38.76 10.12
C LYS A 962 24.70 -37.35 9.56
N GLY A 963 25.94 -36.91 9.50
CA GLY A 963 26.33 -35.62 8.94
C GLY A 963 26.28 -34.44 9.91
N ARG A 964 25.77 -34.62 11.14
CA ARG A 964 25.92 -33.64 12.22
C ARG A 964 27.37 -33.59 12.72
N SER A 965 27.74 -32.46 13.30
CA SER A 965 29.10 -32.22 13.81
C SER A 965 29.08 -32.14 15.33
N LEU A 966 30.09 -32.76 15.95
CA LEU A 966 30.33 -32.71 17.40
C LEU A 966 31.70 -32.11 17.66
N ARG A 967 31.80 -31.30 18.71
CA ARG A 967 33.01 -30.64 19.17
C ARG A 967 33.53 -31.39 20.39
N LEU A 968 34.82 -31.70 20.39
CA LEU A 968 35.58 -32.20 21.53
C LEU A 968 36.44 -31.06 22.06
N ARG A 969 36.21 -30.62 23.29
CA ARG A 969 36.98 -29.56 23.96
C ARG A 969 37.80 -30.15 25.08
N ARG A 970 39.11 -29.99 25.06
CA ARG A 970 40.02 -30.45 26.12
C ARG A 970 39.78 -29.58 27.35
N VAL A 971 39.29 -30.20 28.42
CA VAL A 971 39.04 -29.52 29.69
C VAL A 971 40.20 -29.73 30.65
N GLU A 972 40.83 -30.91 30.60
CA GLU A 972 42.02 -31.28 31.37
C GLU A 972 42.91 -32.23 30.54
N ASP A 973 44.12 -32.52 31.02
CA ASP A 973 45.02 -33.46 30.36
C ASP A 973 44.40 -34.86 30.26
N GLY A 974 44.11 -35.28 29.02
CA GLY A 974 43.48 -36.57 28.74
C GLY A 974 41.94 -36.60 28.85
N ILE A 975 41.29 -35.48 29.18
CA ILE A 975 39.83 -35.36 29.30
C ILE A 975 39.27 -34.36 28.28
N TRP A 976 38.30 -34.81 27.50
CA TRP A 976 37.64 -34.08 26.41
C TRP A 976 36.14 -33.99 26.66
N GLU A 977 35.56 -32.82 26.66
CA GLU A 977 34.12 -32.62 26.73
C GLU A 977 33.51 -32.67 25.34
N LEU A 978 32.44 -33.45 25.17
CA LEU A 978 31.72 -33.63 23.91
C LEU A 978 30.49 -32.72 23.90
N GLU A 979 30.40 -31.88 22.87
CA GLU A 979 29.32 -30.90 22.69
C GLU A 979 28.83 -30.88 21.23
N LEU A 980 27.64 -30.35 20.99
CA LEU A 980 27.16 -30.10 19.63
C LEU A 980 27.95 -28.93 19.01
N ALA A 981 28.51 -29.13 17.80
CA ALA A 981 29.48 -28.21 17.19
C ALA A 981 28.87 -27.03 16.43
#